data_AF-A0A935II29-F1
#
_entry.id   AF-A0A935II29-F1
#
_cell.length_a   1.000
_cell.length_b   1.000
_cell.length_c   1.000
_cell.angle_alpha   90.00
_cell.angle_beta   90.00
_cell.angle_gamma   90.00
#
_symmetry.space_group_name_H-M   'P 1'
#
loop_
_entity.id
_entity.type
_entity.pdbx_description
1 polymer ?
#
loop_
_entity_poly.entity_id
_entity_poly.type
_entity_poly.pdbx_seq_one_letter_code
_entity_poly.pdbx_strand_id
1 'polypeptide(L)'
;MAPLTHLEVVTAPLVNHAMAHNGIRIVRQITLVSSPDLDGGHTDVVLTARLVDAHSTVLTRPWQYHVDRLDAGGRVRLDNPDITLDPAAIAGLDEETGADLIIEATSAGQTFVTSTTPMRVLAARQWLVDPDAPVLSLELLAAFVQPNHPALGPLVARAAAYLEAETTSGSLAVDHVLPGRIDAIVEAVCAAVHGTGIYYAQPPASWGYGQKVRTPGDVLEQKVGTCLDTTLLVASALEHLGIHPVLWIVRGHAFLGYWRTLDTGLPDAASLQCAQAVNAVGLGLMGVVETTMLTQERRPPRDLFRRASQAPLDTYLHGDPAALIGVVDVYLARLMRVFPMPARRTREDGVVEVIEYRPPTVPTDSVAAQRDSQATQAQSGIQAPTAATPRRPEPPPRVQAWKNSLLDLTLRNRLLNSARGVTQLPLLMPGEHLGALADLLAVGTPVVVRAADDLSGAVLAHEVRDAYGLPADVLRTMLRDKATVYAAADGETHRLMVARLRYRARTGLQETGANPLALTLGRLDWRLGDRELTAPLLLAPVELKGIVQPYKIVPDETAGLTLNLSLMEKLRIEFGFVVPGLDELPIRPAGVRGEGGVDVDEVVRRLRQALLDAGLPFTVETEARLAIVGFTGYLLWRDLNEHWERFLTQPVARHLALTPTDRFADSAAAEVDTSLTTLDGVVADVPIPADGSQAEAIAFARAGRTFVLEGPPGTGKSQTITSILADQVARGRRVLFVAEKGAALDVVRRRLAEVGLAPFALDLHDEHATPAQVRERLRLAIAHLPRPDQAGFQAAATDVSSSAATLASYAARLHSPGGAGLSAYSAQAQLLALGQGPIAPVAPYSVRVRTDPPTGHDVGDPPLDIDACRRAVAAATGLLAGLGSAGFDAWGFASAMPADVVRLFSLVEDADVAVTDLDRRLAGCAEPIRAALATAMTTTELERIGWLLTNDALSPEVLDETRSRRWREARDELEARQTHLDTLAAPVLAVLTPEALSVPVEPIRQAVREAASSFFIGRKGRLLHAAAPLLVHALPGADIPPKTLPTLVEQVAAVAGETASLARPWHSLPGLGVLPPDVSLLAPKVVARSPMRSPPSTETSPSWTG
;
A
#
# COMPACT_ATOMS: atom_id res chain seq x y z
N MET A 1 35.60 -32.41 -55.81
CA MET A 1 37.02 -32.63 -55.47
C MET A 1 37.05 -33.38 -54.15
N ALA A 2 37.65 -34.56 -54.11
CA ALA A 2 37.88 -35.28 -52.86
C ALA A 2 38.91 -34.51 -52.01
N PRO A 3 38.83 -34.56 -50.66
CA PRO A 3 39.73 -33.81 -49.81
C PRO A 3 41.15 -34.39 -49.89
N LEU A 4 42.13 -33.54 -50.25
CA LEU A 4 43.55 -33.85 -50.16
C LEU A 4 43.94 -34.08 -48.68
N THR A 5 45.02 -34.84 -48.46
CA THR A 5 45.64 -34.98 -47.12
C THR A 5 45.98 -33.59 -46.57
N HIS A 6 45.52 -33.27 -45.36
CA HIS A 6 45.70 -31.95 -44.76
C HIS A 6 45.91 -32.02 -43.24
N LEU A 7 46.40 -30.92 -42.69
CA LEU A 7 46.65 -30.70 -41.27
C LEU A 7 45.79 -29.53 -40.78
N GLU A 8 44.90 -29.78 -39.83
CA GLU A 8 44.15 -28.75 -39.11
C GLU A 8 44.84 -28.45 -37.79
N VAL A 9 45.07 -27.18 -37.47
CA VAL A 9 45.79 -26.76 -36.27
C VAL A 9 44.96 -25.72 -35.54
N VAL A 10 44.75 -25.93 -34.25
CA VAL A 10 44.12 -24.96 -33.35
C VAL A 10 45.19 -24.41 -32.41
N THR A 11 45.47 -23.12 -32.50
CA THR A 11 46.57 -22.44 -31.81
C THR A 11 46.09 -21.19 -31.09
N ALA A 12 46.94 -20.64 -30.21
CA ALA A 12 46.75 -19.29 -29.69
C ALA A 12 47.08 -18.25 -30.79
N PRO A 13 46.35 -17.13 -30.90
CA PRO A 13 46.62 -16.12 -31.93
C PRO A 13 47.90 -15.31 -31.67
N LEU A 14 48.36 -15.27 -30.41
CA LEU A 14 49.58 -14.59 -30.00
C LEU A 14 50.38 -15.40 -28.97
N VAL A 15 51.69 -15.12 -28.91
CA VAL A 15 52.62 -15.67 -27.92
C VAL A 15 53.50 -14.56 -27.35
N ASN A 16 53.96 -14.72 -26.11
CA ASN A 16 54.87 -13.79 -25.46
C ASN A 16 55.86 -14.50 -24.53
N HIS A 17 56.80 -13.73 -23.97
CA HIS A 17 57.82 -14.28 -23.07
C HIS A 17 57.23 -14.82 -21.77
N ALA A 18 56.18 -14.20 -21.22
CA ALA A 18 55.51 -14.68 -20.01
C ALA A 18 54.88 -16.07 -20.22
N MET A 19 54.29 -16.33 -21.40
CA MET A 19 53.77 -17.64 -21.81
C MET A 19 54.88 -18.67 -21.91
N ALA A 20 56.00 -18.30 -22.55
CA ALA A 20 57.15 -19.19 -22.70
C ALA A 20 57.75 -19.56 -21.34
N HIS A 21 57.99 -18.56 -20.49
CA HIS A 21 58.56 -18.76 -19.16
C HIS A 21 57.70 -19.63 -18.26
N ASN A 22 56.37 -19.46 -18.31
CA ASN A 22 55.41 -20.20 -17.50
C ASN A 22 54.93 -21.51 -18.15
N GLY A 23 55.54 -21.94 -19.26
CA GLY A 23 55.24 -23.22 -19.90
C GLY A 23 53.83 -23.31 -20.49
N ILE A 24 53.24 -22.18 -20.91
CA ILE A 24 51.92 -22.14 -21.53
C ILE A 24 51.98 -22.78 -22.92
N ARG A 25 51.11 -23.76 -23.16
CA ARG A 25 51.01 -24.45 -24.45
C ARG A 25 50.35 -23.55 -25.49
N ILE A 26 51.00 -23.44 -26.65
CA ILE A 26 50.56 -22.54 -27.74
C ILE A 26 49.69 -23.25 -28.79
N VAL A 27 49.68 -24.58 -28.79
CA VAL A 27 48.88 -25.43 -29.68
C VAL A 27 47.90 -26.24 -28.84
N ARG A 28 46.60 -26.07 -29.10
CA ARG A 28 45.52 -26.81 -28.45
C ARG A 28 45.21 -28.12 -29.15
N GLN A 29 45.29 -28.16 -30.47
CA GLN A 29 44.95 -29.37 -31.23
C GLN A 29 45.69 -29.42 -32.56
N ILE A 30 46.12 -30.62 -32.95
CA ILE A 30 46.59 -30.95 -34.31
C ILE A 30 45.75 -32.12 -34.82
N THR A 31 45.14 -31.97 -35.99
CA THR A 31 44.41 -33.05 -36.66
C THR A 31 45.05 -33.32 -38.01
N LEU A 32 45.60 -34.51 -38.19
CA LEU A 32 46.10 -35.02 -39.47
C LEU A 32 45.00 -35.87 -40.11
N VAL A 33 44.56 -35.48 -41.31
CA VAL A 33 43.52 -36.18 -42.07
C VAL A 33 44.13 -36.68 -43.38
N SER A 34 44.08 -38.00 -43.60
CA SER A 34 44.56 -38.64 -44.83
C SER A 34 43.50 -38.59 -45.93
N SER A 35 43.92 -38.43 -47.19
CA SER A 35 43.02 -38.56 -48.34
C SER A 35 42.43 -39.97 -48.43
N PRO A 36 41.13 -40.13 -48.78
CA PRO A 36 40.52 -41.43 -49.04
C PRO A 36 41.13 -42.15 -50.26
N ASP A 37 41.69 -41.41 -51.21
CA ASP A 37 42.21 -41.92 -52.49
C ASP A 37 43.69 -42.36 -52.42
N LEU A 38 44.24 -42.46 -51.20
CA LEU A 38 45.66 -42.70 -50.97
C LEU A 38 45.95 -44.22 -50.89
N ASP A 39 46.45 -44.81 -51.98
CA ASP A 39 46.78 -46.24 -52.04
C ASP A 39 47.87 -46.61 -51.02
N GLY A 40 47.50 -47.42 -50.02
CA GLY A 40 48.42 -48.01 -49.04
C GLY A 40 48.64 -47.24 -47.73
N GLY A 41 48.12 -46.02 -47.59
CA GLY A 41 48.32 -45.18 -46.40
C GLY A 41 49.80 -44.77 -46.17
N HIS A 42 50.07 -44.08 -45.06
CA HIS A 42 51.43 -43.75 -44.62
C HIS A 42 51.82 -44.60 -43.41
N THR A 43 53.07 -45.08 -43.36
CA THR A 43 53.65 -45.79 -42.20
C THR A 43 54.82 -44.99 -41.67
N ASP A 44 55.09 -45.10 -40.35
CA ASP A 44 56.15 -44.36 -39.66
C ASP A 44 56.08 -42.84 -39.94
N VAL A 45 54.93 -42.26 -39.64
CA VAL A 45 54.69 -40.82 -39.82
C VAL A 45 55.26 -40.07 -38.63
N VAL A 46 56.15 -39.11 -38.89
CA VAL A 46 56.71 -38.20 -37.89
C VAL A 46 56.10 -36.82 -38.09
N LEU A 47 55.43 -36.31 -37.07
CA LEU A 47 55.00 -34.93 -37.00
C LEU A 47 56.08 -34.09 -36.32
N THR A 48 56.50 -32.99 -36.94
CA THR A 48 57.37 -31.99 -36.29
C THR A 48 56.69 -30.64 -36.27
N ALA A 49 57.05 -29.79 -35.30
CA ALA A 49 56.51 -28.45 -35.17
C ALA A 49 57.63 -27.46 -34.85
N ARG A 50 57.63 -26.31 -35.54
CA ARG A 50 58.53 -25.18 -35.25
C ARG A 50 57.82 -23.85 -35.45
N LEU A 51 57.98 -22.93 -34.51
CA LEU A 51 57.58 -21.53 -34.70
C LEU A 51 58.80 -20.74 -35.20
N VAL A 52 58.68 -20.11 -36.36
CA VAL A 52 59.79 -19.39 -37.00
C VAL A 52 59.42 -17.93 -37.19
N ASP A 53 60.23 -17.01 -36.66
CA ASP A 53 59.98 -15.57 -36.81
C ASP A 53 60.40 -15.04 -38.19
N ALA A 54 60.06 -13.77 -38.47
CA ALA A 54 60.44 -13.09 -39.71
C ALA A 54 61.96 -13.06 -40.00
N HIS A 55 62.81 -13.27 -38.99
CA HIS A 55 64.27 -13.32 -39.10
C HIS A 55 64.81 -14.76 -39.22
N SER A 56 63.94 -15.74 -39.44
CA SER A 56 64.29 -17.18 -39.50
C SER A 56 64.81 -17.78 -38.18
N THR A 57 64.49 -17.15 -37.04
CA THR A 57 64.80 -17.65 -35.71
C THR A 57 63.74 -18.65 -35.28
N VAL A 58 64.16 -19.84 -34.84
CA VAL A 58 63.24 -20.83 -34.26
C VAL A 58 62.95 -20.46 -32.80
N LEU A 59 61.68 -20.23 -32.48
CA LEU A 59 61.20 -19.76 -31.18
C LEU A 59 60.62 -20.88 -30.30
N THR A 60 60.61 -22.12 -30.78
CA THR A 60 60.14 -23.30 -30.05
C THR A 60 61.28 -24.25 -29.76
N ARG A 61 61.13 -25.05 -28.70
CA ARG A 61 61.98 -26.22 -28.50
C ARG A 61 61.68 -27.28 -29.57
N PRO A 62 62.67 -28.12 -29.96
CA PRO A 62 62.43 -29.21 -30.88
C PRO A 62 61.30 -30.13 -30.37
N TRP A 63 60.30 -30.37 -31.21
CA TRP A 63 59.18 -31.26 -30.91
C TRP A 63 58.96 -32.24 -32.06
N GLN A 64 58.73 -33.51 -31.70
CA GLN A 64 58.38 -34.56 -32.64
C GLN A 64 57.36 -35.53 -32.03
N TYR A 65 56.47 -36.06 -32.85
CA TYR A 65 55.49 -37.06 -32.46
C TYR A 65 55.38 -38.15 -33.51
N HIS A 66 55.44 -39.41 -33.08
CA HIS A 66 55.41 -40.57 -33.96
C HIS A 66 54.01 -41.15 -34.08
N VAL A 67 53.61 -41.48 -35.30
CA VAL A 67 52.36 -42.14 -35.66
C VAL A 67 52.73 -43.40 -36.45
N ASP A 68 52.51 -44.57 -35.85
CA ASP A 68 52.91 -45.86 -36.43
C ASP A 68 52.32 -46.09 -37.83
N ARG A 69 51.04 -45.75 -38.02
CA ARG A 69 50.31 -45.93 -39.27
C ARG A 69 49.15 -44.95 -39.40
N LEU A 70 48.99 -44.39 -40.60
CA LEU A 70 47.87 -43.54 -41.01
C LEU A 70 47.21 -44.17 -42.25
N ASP A 71 46.06 -44.82 -42.05
CA ASP A 71 45.30 -45.47 -43.12
C ASP A 71 44.67 -44.45 -44.09
N ALA A 72 44.29 -44.91 -45.28
CA ALA A 72 43.54 -44.10 -46.25
C ALA A 72 42.21 -43.62 -45.65
N GLY A 73 41.94 -42.31 -45.73
CA GLY A 73 40.79 -41.69 -45.04
C GLY A 73 40.87 -41.65 -43.51
N GLY A 74 41.98 -42.13 -42.93
CA GLY A 74 42.22 -42.14 -41.49
C GLY A 74 42.47 -40.74 -40.91
N ARG A 75 42.20 -40.59 -39.61
CA ARG A 75 42.39 -39.34 -38.87
C ARG A 75 43.19 -39.58 -37.59
N VAL A 76 44.25 -38.80 -37.39
CA VAL A 76 45.00 -38.74 -36.14
C VAL A 76 44.76 -37.37 -35.50
N ARG A 77 44.32 -37.38 -34.24
CA ARG A 77 44.07 -36.16 -33.47
C ARG A 77 44.97 -36.14 -32.24
N LEU A 78 45.73 -35.07 -32.10
CA LEU A 78 46.56 -34.77 -30.94
C LEU A 78 45.94 -33.60 -30.19
N ASP A 79 45.49 -33.86 -28.98
CA ASP A 79 44.98 -32.82 -28.08
C ASP A 79 46.10 -32.35 -27.15
N ASN A 80 46.30 -31.04 -27.08
CA ASN A 80 47.32 -30.34 -26.30
C ASN A 80 48.75 -30.90 -26.46
N PRO A 81 49.30 -30.95 -27.68
CA PRO A 81 50.68 -31.41 -27.90
C PRO A 81 51.68 -30.54 -27.12
N ASP A 82 52.77 -31.16 -26.64
CA ASP A 82 53.78 -30.50 -25.80
C ASP A 82 54.77 -29.64 -26.62
N ILE A 83 54.23 -28.78 -27.47
CA ILE A 83 54.98 -27.81 -28.27
C ILE A 83 55.20 -26.58 -27.40
N THR A 84 56.39 -26.48 -26.81
CA THR A 84 56.76 -25.38 -25.91
C THR A 84 57.65 -24.36 -26.60
N LEU A 85 57.40 -23.08 -26.33
CA LEU A 85 58.28 -22.00 -26.71
C LEU A 85 59.64 -22.12 -26.01
N ASP A 86 60.70 -21.58 -26.62
CA ASP A 86 61.99 -21.40 -25.98
C ASP A 86 62.03 -20.01 -25.30
N PRO A 87 62.02 -19.94 -23.95
CA PRO A 87 62.06 -18.67 -23.25
C PRO A 87 63.30 -17.84 -23.57
N ALA A 88 64.45 -18.49 -23.81
CA ALA A 88 65.70 -17.78 -24.10
C ALA A 88 65.65 -17.08 -25.46
N ALA A 89 65.08 -17.74 -26.47
CA ALA A 89 64.91 -17.19 -27.81
C ALA A 89 63.96 -15.98 -27.80
N ILE A 90 62.83 -16.09 -27.10
CA ILE A 90 61.82 -15.00 -27.05
C ILE A 90 62.28 -13.84 -26.18
N ALA A 91 63.05 -14.10 -25.12
CA ALA A 91 63.55 -13.06 -24.23
C ALA A 91 64.57 -12.11 -24.87
N GLY A 92 65.03 -12.39 -26.10
CA GLY A 92 65.86 -11.53 -26.92
C GLY A 92 65.09 -10.63 -27.90
N LEU A 93 63.75 -10.74 -27.95
CA LEU A 93 62.93 -9.93 -28.86
C LEU A 93 62.59 -8.57 -28.25
N ASP A 94 63.16 -7.50 -28.80
CA ASP A 94 62.91 -6.11 -28.38
C ASP A 94 61.65 -5.50 -29.00
N GLU A 95 61.24 -6.00 -30.17
CA GLU A 95 60.06 -5.56 -30.93
C GLU A 95 59.12 -6.72 -31.24
N GLU A 96 57.84 -6.39 -31.43
CA GLU A 96 56.84 -7.35 -31.90
C GLU A 96 57.17 -7.83 -33.32
N THR A 97 57.03 -9.14 -33.56
CA THR A 97 57.32 -9.75 -34.87
C THR A 97 56.23 -10.74 -35.26
N GLY A 98 56.04 -10.92 -36.57
CA GLY A 98 55.24 -12.02 -37.10
C GLY A 98 56.06 -13.32 -37.10
N ALA A 99 55.40 -14.43 -36.82
CA ALA A 99 56.00 -15.75 -36.89
C ALA A 99 55.04 -16.77 -37.49
N ASP A 100 55.58 -17.80 -38.13
CA ASP A 100 54.82 -18.88 -38.74
C ASP A 100 55.01 -20.16 -37.92
N LEU A 101 53.92 -20.73 -37.39
CA LEU A 101 53.93 -22.08 -36.85
C LEU A 101 53.85 -23.06 -38.01
N ILE A 102 54.95 -23.75 -38.24
CA ILE A 102 55.10 -24.74 -39.31
C ILE A 102 54.99 -26.12 -38.67
N ILE A 103 54.00 -26.90 -39.10
CA ILE A 103 53.83 -28.31 -38.73
C ILE A 103 53.98 -29.16 -39.99
N GLU A 104 54.90 -30.11 -39.95
CA GLU A 104 55.24 -30.98 -41.07
C GLU A 104 54.95 -32.43 -40.68
N ALA A 105 54.29 -33.19 -41.57
CA ALA A 105 54.18 -34.63 -41.46
C ALA A 105 55.08 -35.30 -42.51
N THR A 106 56.00 -36.14 -42.03
CA THR A 106 57.01 -36.80 -42.84
C THR A 106 56.82 -38.31 -42.74
N SER A 107 56.90 -39.03 -43.86
CA SER A 107 56.90 -40.50 -43.91
C SER A 107 58.02 -40.96 -44.83
N ALA A 108 58.79 -41.98 -44.43
CA ALA A 108 59.99 -42.45 -45.15
C ALA A 108 60.99 -41.32 -45.52
N GLY A 109 61.10 -40.29 -44.67
CA GLY A 109 61.99 -39.15 -44.88
C GLY A 109 61.49 -38.08 -45.88
N GLN A 110 60.27 -38.23 -46.43
CA GLN A 110 59.64 -37.23 -47.30
C GLN A 110 58.44 -36.57 -46.63
N THR A 111 58.41 -35.24 -46.63
CA THR A 111 57.27 -34.45 -46.11
C THR A 111 56.14 -34.49 -47.13
N PHE A 112 54.99 -35.03 -46.73
CA PHE A 112 53.83 -35.19 -47.61
C PHE A 112 52.71 -34.18 -47.33
N VAL A 113 52.73 -33.53 -46.15
CA VAL A 113 51.83 -32.42 -45.84
C VAL A 113 52.52 -31.44 -44.88
N THR A 114 52.26 -30.16 -45.11
CA THR A 114 52.71 -29.06 -44.25
C THR A 114 51.52 -28.15 -43.96
N SER A 115 51.40 -27.70 -42.72
CA SER A 115 50.50 -26.61 -42.34
C SER A 115 51.32 -25.46 -41.80
N THR A 116 51.00 -24.26 -42.27
CA THR A 116 51.62 -23.01 -41.83
C THR A 116 50.53 -22.12 -41.26
N THR A 117 50.64 -21.80 -39.97
CA THR A 117 49.69 -20.93 -39.26
C THR A 117 50.40 -19.66 -38.81
N PRO A 118 50.00 -18.47 -39.30
CA PRO A 118 50.61 -17.22 -38.85
C PRO A 118 50.24 -16.94 -37.39
N MET A 119 51.21 -16.46 -36.62
CA MET A 119 51.11 -16.11 -35.21
C MET A 119 51.80 -14.77 -34.95
N ARG A 120 51.33 -14.03 -33.93
CA ARG A 120 52.00 -12.82 -33.44
C ARG A 120 52.90 -13.15 -32.25
N VAL A 121 54.14 -12.68 -32.26
CA VAL A 121 55.09 -12.82 -31.16
C VAL A 121 55.34 -11.43 -30.57
N LEU A 122 54.86 -11.22 -29.34
CA LEU A 122 55.07 -9.95 -28.63
C LEU A 122 56.52 -9.80 -28.19
N ALA A 123 56.97 -8.55 -28.06
CA ALA A 123 58.27 -8.25 -27.47
C ALA A 123 58.37 -8.81 -26.04
N ALA A 124 59.60 -9.12 -25.58
CA ALA A 124 59.82 -9.82 -24.31
C ALA A 124 59.18 -9.15 -23.08
N ARG A 125 59.01 -7.82 -23.12
CA ARG A 125 58.41 -7.02 -22.04
C ARG A 125 57.05 -6.43 -22.43
N GLN A 126 56.40 -6.95 -23.45
CA GLN A 126 55.10 -6.46 -23.90
C GLN A 126 53.98 -7.34 -23.35
N TRP A 127 52.98 -6.70 -22.76
CA TRP A 127 51.77 -7.34 -22.27
C TRP A 127 50.56 -6.84 -23.06
N LEU A 128 49.64 -7.74 -23.37
CA LEU A 128 48.42 -7.48 -24.13
C LEU A 128 47.27 -8.36 -23.59
N VAL A 129 46.07 -7.79 -23.51
CA VAL A 129 44.83 -8.54 -23.31
C VAL A 129 44.40 -9.14 -24.66
N ASP A 130 44.48 -10.45 -24.77
CA ASP A 130 43.96 -11.21 -25.91
C ASP A 130 42.43 -11.30 -25.82
N PRO A 131 41.66 -10.77 -26.78
CA PRO A 131 40.20 -10.91 -26.78
C PRO A 131 39.73 -12.36 -26.82
N ASP A 132 40.52 -13.29 -27.37
CA ASP A 132 40.18 -14.71 -27.47
C ASP A 132 40.59 -15.51 -26.21
N ALA A 133 41.43 -14.93 -25.34
CA ALA A 133 41.90 -15.52 -24.10
C ALA A 133 42.12 -14.49 -22.96
N PRO A 134 41.13 -13.64 -22.64
CA PRO A 134 41.34 -12.47 -21.78
C PRO A 134 41.71 -12.81 -20.34
N VAL A 135 41.17 -13.91 -19.80
CA VAL A 135 41.50 -14.39 -18.44
C VAL A 135 42.97 -14.80 -18.36
N LEU A 136 43.44 -15.62 -19.31
CA LEU A 136 44.84 -16.06 -19.37
C LEU A 136 45.80 -14.86 -19.53
N SER A 137 45.44 -13.88 -20.36
CA SER A 137 46.23 -12.66 -20.49
C SER A 137 46.36 -11.90 -19.16
N LEU A 138 45.27 -11.80 -18.40
CA LEU A 138 45.27 -11.18 -17.07
C LEU A 138 46.10 -12.00 -16.08
N GLU A 139 45.95 -13.33 -16.02
CA GLU A 139 46.78 -14.19 -15.16
C GLU A 139 48.27 -13.98 -15.43
N LEU A 140 48.67 -13.96 -16.70
CA LEU A 140 50.06 -13.77 -17.12
C LEU A 140 50.61 -12.37 -16.82
N LEU A 141 49.76 -11.37 -16.54
CA LEU A 141 50.22 -10.08 -16.05
C LEU A 141 50.95 -10.21 -14.71
N ALA A 142 50.57 -11.18 -13.86
CA ALA A 142 51.25 -11.46 -12.60
C ALA A 142 52.73 -11.84 -12.80
N ALA A 143 53.13 -12.34 -13.97
CA ALA A 143 54.54 -12.63 -14.28
C ALA A 143 55.40 -11.36 -14.40
N PHE A 144 54.78 -10.19 -14.61
CA PHE A 144 55.47 -8.90 -14.64
C PHE A 144 55.69 -8.29 -13.25
N VAL A 145 55.06 -8.85 -12.20
CA VAL A 145 55.34 -8.52 -10.80
C VAL A 145 56.62 -9.28 -10.40
N GLN A 146 57.69 -8.56 -10.09
CA GLN A 146 59.04 -9.10 -9.89
C GLN A 146 59.52 -8.88 -8.45
N PRO A 147 59.06 -9.67 -7.46
CA PRO A 147 59.35 -9.45 -6.04
C PRO A 147 60.84 -9.63 -5.68
N ASN A 148 61.59 -10.40 -6.47
CA ASN A 148 63.02 -10.65 -6.22
C ASN A 148 63.93 -9.67 -6.99
N HIS A 149 63.38 -8.61 -7.59
CA HIS A 149 64.18 -7.64 -8.33
C HIS A 149 65.12 -6.88 -7.37
N PRO A 150 66.45 -6.84 -7.62
CA PRO A 150 67.43 -6.31 -6.67
C PRO A 150 67.26 -4.80 -6.37
N ALA A 151 66.65 -4.07 -7.29
CA ALA A 151 66.33 -2.64 -7.10
C ALA A 151 65.26 -2.39 -6.00
N LEU A 152 64.52 -3.40 -5.56
CA LEU A 152 63.50 -3.26 -4.51
C LEU A 152 64.11 -3.14 -3.11
N GLY A 153 65.27 -3.73 -2.85
CA GLY A 153 65.90 -3.70 -1.53
C GLY A 153 66.10 -2.27 -0.98
N PRO A 154 66.71 -1.34 -1.76
CA PRO A 154 66.82 0.06 -1.35
C PRO A 154 65.47 0.78 -1.16
N LEU A 155 64.47 0.45 -1.98
CA LEU A 155 63.12 1.02 -1.86
C LEU A 155 62.45 0.58 -0.54
N VAL A 156 62.53 -0.71 -0.23
CA VAL A 156 62.00 -1.33 1.00
C VAL A 156 62.70 -0.77 2.24
N ALA A 157 64.02 -0.58 2.20
CA ALA A 157 64.77 0.04 3.29
C ALA A 157 64.30 1.48 3.57
N ARG A 158 63.98 2.27 2.53
CA ARG A 158 63.37 3.60 2.71
C ARG A 158 61.96 3.51 3.30
N ALA A 159 61.15 2.56 2.86
CA ALA A 159 59.81 2.34 3.42
C ALA A 159 59.88 2.03 4.92
N ALA A 160 60.83 1.19 5.36
CA ALA A 160 61.06 0.94 6.78
C ALA A 160 61.37 2.23 7.56
N ALA A 161 62.20 3.12 7.00
CA ALA A 161 62.54 4.40 7.63
C ALA A 161 61.34 5.36 7.71
N TYR A 162 60.49 5.42 6.67
CA TYR A 162 59.24 6.19 6.72
C TYR A 162 58.27 5.62 7.77
N LEU A 163 58.15 4.30 7.84
CA LEU A 163 57.28 3.65 8.81
C LEU A 163 57.75 3.88 10.25
N GLU A 164 59.06 3.86 10.50
CA GLU A 164 59.64 4.15 11.81
C GLU A 164 59.38 5.60 12.24
N ALA A 165 59.51 6.56 11.32
CA ALA A 165 59.27 7.96 11.59
C ALA A 165 57.81 8.25 12.01
N GLU A 166 56.84 7.57 11.39
CA GLU A 166 55.41 7.77 11.65
C GLU A 166 54.84 6.89 12.79
N THR A 167 55.35 5.66 12.94
CA THR A 167 54.76 4.65 13.85
C THR A 167 55.67 4.22 14.99
N THR A 168 56.85 4.80 15.15
CA THR A 168 57.90 4.43 16.13
C THR A 168 58.49 3.02 15.97
N SER A 169 58.07 2.27 14.95
CA SER A 169 58.59 0.93 14.62
C SER A 169 58.73 0.76 13.12
N GLY A 170 59.96 0.60 12.63
CA GLY A 170 60.26 0.30 11.22
C GLY A 170 60.05 -1.16 10.81
N SER A 171 59.49 -2.01 11.68
CA SER A 171 59.27 -3.43 11.37
C SER A 171 58.29 -3.60 10.21
N LEU A 172 58.72 -4.30 9.17
CA LEU A 172 57.94 -4.63 7.98
C LEU A 172 57.35 -6.05 8.05
N ALA A 173 57.31 -6.66 9.24
CA ALA A 173 56.69 -7.97 9.42
C ALA A 173 55.17 -7.88 9.18
N VAL A 174 54.65 -8.82 8.38
CA VAL A 174 53.25 -8.86 7.94
C VAL A 174 52.48 -10.05 8.53
N ASP A 175 53.17 -11.04 9.10
CA ASP A 175 52.55 -12.21 9.69
C ASP A 175 51.84 -11.85 11.01
N HIS A 176 50.59 -12.29 11.16
CA HIS A 176 49.77 -12.12 12.37
C HIS A 176 49.61 -10.67 12.87
N VAL A 177 49.66 -9.69 11.97
CA VAL A 177 49.43 -8.27 12.31
C VAL A 177 47.98 -7.86 12.05
N LEU A 178 47.54 -6.78 12.71
CA LEU A 178 46.22 -6.19 12.46
C LEU A 178 46.16 -5.52 11.07
N PRO A 179 44.99 -5.46 10.42
CA PRO A 179 44.80 -4.79 9.12
C PRO A 179 45.39 -3.38 9.05
N GLY A 180 45.23 -2.56 10.10
CA GLY A 180 45.78 -1.21 10.14
C GLY A 180 47.32 -1.15 10.13
N ARG A 181 48.01 -2.23 10.51
CA ARG A 181 49.47 -2.32 10.37
C ARG A 181 49.88 -2.57 8.93
N ILE A 182 49.11 -3.38 8.19
CA ILE A 182 49.31 -3.57 6.75
C ILE A 182 49.13 -2.24 6.02
N ASP A 183 48.07 -1.49 6.32
CA ASP A 183 47.82 -0.17 5.74
C ASP A 183 49.01 0.79 5.99
N ALA A 184 49.56 0.82 7.20
CA ALA A 184 50.73 1.65 7.53
C ALA A 184 52.00 1.23 6.75
N ILE A 185 52.22 -0.07 6.56
CA ILE A 185 53.34 -0.58 5.75
C ILE A 185 53.16 -0.15 4.29
N VAL A 186 51.95 -0.29 3.75
CA VAL A 186 51.64 0.10 2.37
C VAL A 186 51.79 1.62 2.19
N GLU A 187 51.32 2.43 3.14
CA GLU A 187 51.52 3.88 3.15
C GLU A 187 53.01 4.25 3.11
N ALA A 188 53.83 3.55 3.91
CA ALA A 188 55.27 3.78 3.93
C ALA A 188 55.96 3.37 2.61
N VAL A 189 55.49 2.30 1.95
CA VAL A 189 55.94 1.92 0.60
C VAL A 189 55.54 2.99 -0.42
N CYS A 190 54.30 3.48 -0.37
CA CYS A 190 53.83 4.55 -1.25
C CYS A 190 54.64 5.84 -1.05
N ALA A 191 54.92 6.24 0.19
CA ALA A 191 55.77 7.38 0.52
C ALA A 191 57.20 7.17 -0.01
N ALA A 192 57.75 5.96 0.13
CA ALA A 192 59.05 5.62 -0.42
C ALA A 192 59.07 5.73 -1.95
N VAL A 193 58.08 5.19 -2.65
CA VAL A 193 57.97 5.31 -4.12
C VAL A 193 57.91 6.77 -4.54
N HIS A 194 57.06 7.58 -3.89
CA HIS A 194 56.94 9.01 -4.17
C HIS A 194 58.27 9.76 -3.96
N GLY A 195 58.98 9.48 -2.86
CA GLY A 195 60.29 10.05 -2.56
C GLY A 195 61.39 9.74 -3.58
N THR A 196 61.18 8.77 -4.49
CA THR A 196 62.11 8.48 -5.60
C THR A 196 62.11 9.57 -6.67
N GLY A 197 60.99 10.31 -6.81
CA GLY A 197 60.80 11.34 -7.83
C GLY A 197 60.58 10.75 -9.24
N ILE A 198 59.64 9.81 -9.37
CA ILE A 198 59.27 9.20 -10.66
C ILE A 198 58.33 10.14 -11.42
N TYR A 199 58.64 10.48 -12.66
CA TYR A 199 57.77 11.24 -13.55
C TYR A 199 56.75 10.33 -14.26
N TYR A 200 55.50 10.78 -14.34
CA TYR A 200 54.47 10.06 -15.10
C TYR A 200 54.73 10.16 -16.60
N ALA A 201 54.71 9.02 -17.29
CA ALA A 201 54.65 8.95 -18.75
C ALA A 201 53.25 8.54 -19.19
N GLN A 202 52.68 9.28 -20.16
CA GLN A 202 51.44 8.83 -20.77
C GLN A 202 51.67 7.51 -21.53
N PRO A 203 50.78 6.52 -21.36
CA PRO A 203 50.88 5.28 -22.10
C PRO A 203 50.61 5.53 -23.61
N PRO A 204 51.12 4.68 -24.52
CA PRO A 204 50.91 4.84 -25.95
C PRO A 204 49.43 4.83 -26.34
N ALA A 205 49.07 5.41 -27.50
CA ALA A 205 47.68 5.45 -27.99
C ALA A 205 47.01 4.07 -28.14
N SER A 206 47.78 2.97 -28.17
CA SER A 206 47.32 1.58 -28.25
C SER A 206 47.00 0.91 -26.90
N TRP A 207 47.12 1.64 -25.79
CA TRP A 207 47.00 1.12 -24.42
C TRP A 207 45.68 0.41 -24.10
N GLY A 208 44.61 0.68 -24.85
CA GLY A 208 43.30 0.02 -24.67
C GLY A 208 43.34 -1.51 -24.70
N TYR A 209 44.38 -2.12 -25.28
CA TYR A 209 44.57 -3.58 -25.29
C TYR A 209 45.95 -4.03 -24.80
N GLY A 210 46.91 -3.15 -24.46
CA GLY A 210 48.24 -3.55 -23.96
C GLY A 210 49.36 -2.52 -24.19
N GLN A 211 50.54 -2.75 -23.58
CA GLN A 211 51.75 -1.92 -23.78
C GLN A 211 53.06 -2.66 -23.47
N LYS A 212 54.20 -2.05 -23.84
CA LYS A 212 55.52 -2.42 -23.30
C LYS A 212 55.62 -1.97 -21.85
N VAL A 213 56.07 -2.88 -21.00
CA VAL A 213 56.14 -2.73 -19.54
C VAL A 213 57.59 -2.54 -19.12
N ARG A 214 57.84 -1.52 -18.30
CA ARG A 214 59.14 -1.31 -17.67
C ARG A 214 59.26 -2.21 -16.44
N THR A 215 60.44 -2.77 -16.22
CA THR A 215 60.69 -3.54 -14.98
C THR A 215 60.74 -2.59 -13.78
N PRO A 216 60.56 -3.08 -12.54
CA PRO A 216 60.77 -2.28 -11.34
C PRO A 216 62.14 -1.59 -11.31
N GLY A 217 63.18 -2.24 -11.82
CA GLY A 217 64.52 -1.65 -11.99
C GLY A 217 64.53 -0.47 -12.95
N ASP A 218 63.97 -0.65 -14.16
CA ASP A 218 63.90 0.40 -15.19
C ASP A 218 63.18 1.65 -14.65
N VAL A 219 62.06 1.48 -13.93
CA VAL A 219 61.27 2.60 -13.37
C VAL A 219 62.06 3.36 -12.30
N LEU A 220 62.73 2.65 -11.40
CA LEU A 220 63.49 3.25 -10.30
C LEU A 220 64.77 3.94 -10.79
N GLU A 221 65.43 3.40 -11.81
CA GLU A 221 66.65 3.95 -12.40
C GLU A 221 66.37 5.14 -13.32
N GLN A 222 65.43 4.97 -14.27
CA GLN A 222 65.09 6.00 -15.26
C GLN A 222 64.19 7.10 -14.68
N LYS A 223 63.55 6.84 -13.52
CA LYS A 223 62.61 7.75 -12.86
C LYS A 223 61.43 8.15 -13.75
N VAL A 224 60.96 7.24 -14.60
CA VAL A 224 59.80 7.46 -15.48
C VAL A 224 58.94 6.19 -15.50
N GLY A 225 57.62 6.33 -15.41
CA GLY A 225 56.70 5.19 -15.47
C GLY A 225 55.27 5.55 -15.89
N THR A 226 54.59 4.60 -16.54
CA THR A 226 53.15 4.66 -16.84
C THR A 226 52.29 4.19 -15.64
N CYS A 227 50.97 4.21 -15.77
CA CYS A 227 50.06 3.70 -14.73
C CYS A 227 50.30 2.21 -14.42
N LEU A 228 50.52 1.38 -15.44
CA LEU A 228 50.87 -0.03 -15.26
C LEU A 228 52.26 -0.21 -14.65
N ASP A 229 53.27 0.54 -15.13
CA ASP A 229 54.65 0.44 -14.62
C ASP A 229 54.70 0.74 -13.11
N THR A 230 53.99 1.79 -12.68
CA THR A 230 53.91 2.16 -11.26
C THR A 230 53.10 1.16 -10.45
N THR A 231 51.99 0.63 -11.00
CA THR A 231 51.21 -0.44 -10.36
C THR A 231 52.06 -1.68 -10.12
N LEU A 232 52.80 -2.15 -11.14
CA LEU A 232 53.66 -3.33 -11.05
C LEU A 232 54.87 -3.11 -10.14
N LEU A 233 55.46 -1.91 -10.11
CA LEU A 233 56.53 -1.56 -9.16
C LEU A 233 56.03 -1.70 -7.71
N VAL A 234 54.90 -1.08 -7.38
CA VAL A 234 54.36 -1.13 -6.02
C VAL A 234 53.91 -2.56 -5.68
N ALA A 235 53.24 -3.27 -6.59
CA ALA A 235 52.87 -4.67 -6.41
C ALA A 235 54.11 -5.55 -6.13
N SER A 236 55.21 -5.33 -6.86
CA SER A 236 56.46 -6.08 -6.66
C SER A 236 57.06 -5.81 -5.28
N ALA A 237 57.00 -4.56 -4.80
CA ALA A 237 57.43 -4.21 -3.45
C ALA A 237 56.52 -4.84 -2.37
N LEU A 238 55.20 -4.86 -2.57
CA LEU A 238 54.28 -5.50 -1.63
C LEU A 238 54.47 -7.01 -1.57
N GLU A 239 54.58 -7.68 -2.72
CA GLU A 239 54.85 -9.13 -2.78
C GLU A 239 56.20 -9.46 -2.14
N HIS A 240 57.22 -8.62 -2.32
CA HIS A 240 58.52 -8.77 -1.64
C HIS A 240 58.40 -8.74 -0.10
N LEU A 241 57.44 -7.96 0.42
CA LEU A 241 57.16 -7.85 1.85
C LEU A 241 56.23 -8.95 2.37
N GLY A 242 55.71 -9.82 1.51
CA GLY A 242 54.72 -10.83 1.86
C GLY A 242 53.27 -10.32 1.92
N ILE A 243 53.00 -9.08 1.47
CA ILE A 243 51.63 -8.56 1.33
C ILE A 243 51.10 -9.00 -0.02
N HIS A 244 49.94 -9.64 -0.07
CA HIS A 244 49.36 -10.15 -1.31
C HIS A 244 48.75 -9.01 -2.15
N PRO A 245 49.35 -8.64 -3.30
CA PRO A 245 48.84 -7.57 -4.15
C PRO A 245 47.79 -8.10 -5.14
N VAL A 246 46.86 -7.23 -5.50
CA VAL A 246 45.81 -7.47 -6.51
C VAL A 246 45.91 -6.39 -7.57
N LEU A 247 46.09 -6.75 -8.84
CA LEU A 247 46.19 -5.78 -9.93
C LEU A 247 44.78 -5.50 -10.46
N TRP A 248 44.39 -4.22 -10.51
CA TRP A 248 43.10 -3.80 -11.06
C TRP A 248 43.31 -3.18 -12.44
N ILE A 249 42.64 -3.76 -13.45
CA ILE A 249 42.71 -3.31 -14.84
C ILE A 249 41.37 -2.68 -15.21
N VAL A 250 41.43 -1.41 -15.60
CA VAL A 250 40.31 -0.65 -16.14
C VAL A 250 40.64 -0.17 -17.55
N ARG A 251 39.65 0.28 -18.31
CA ARG A 251 39.87 0.76 -19.68
C ARG A 251 40.85 1.93 -19.70
N GLY A 252 42.04 1.69 -20.23
CA GLY A 252 43.08 2.70 -20.38
C GLY A 252 43.78 3.10 -19.08
N HIS A 253 43.63 2.34 -17.99
CA HIS A 253 44.30 2.64 -16.72
C HIS A 253 44.48 1.38 -15.85
N ALA A 254 45.39 1.43 -14.89
CA ALA A 254 45.60 0.37 -13.91
C ALA A 254 45.93 0.97 -12.55
N PHE A 255 45.44 0.33 -11.49
CA PHE A 255 45.72 0.71 -10.12
C PHE A 255 45.93 -0.54 -9.25
N LEU A 256 46.38 -0.33 -8.02
CA LEU A 256 46.75 -1.41 -7.12
C LEU A 256 45.66 -1.68 -6.08
N GLY A 257 45.37 -2.95 -5.84
CA GLY A 257 44.72 -3.46 -4.63
C GLY A 257 45.71 -4.26 -3.79
N TYR A 258 45.41 -4.46 -2.51
CA TYR A 258 46.19 -5.32 -1.62
C TYR A 258 45.32 -5.91 -0.53
N TRP A 259 45.57 -7.16 -0.16
CA TRP A 259 44.87 -7.80 0.95
C TRP A 259 45.43 -7.29 2.29
N ARG A 260 44.53 -6.93 3.20
CA ARG A 260 44.85 -6.56 4.59
C ARG A 260 44.93 -7.77 5.52
N THR A 261 44.55 -8.93 5.01
CA THR A 261 44.54 -10.24 5.67
C THR A 261 45.17 -11.26 4.73
N LEU A 262 46.10 -12.09 5.22
CA LEU A 262 46.91 -12.99 4.39
C LEU A 262 46.26 -14.37 4.14
N ASP A 263 45.17 -14.67 4.85
CA ASP A 263 44.39 -15.91 4.76
C ASP A 263 43.22 -15.83 3.76
N THR A 264 43.04 -14.67 3.12
CA THR A 264 41.97 -14.39 2.16
C THR A 264 42.53 -14.22 0.75
N GLY A 265 41.75 -14.62 -0.26
CA GLY A 265 42.07 -14.47 -1.67
C GLY A 265 40.80 -14.46 -2.53
N LEU A 266 40.96 -14.10 -3.80
CA LEU A 266 39.90 -14.27 -4.80
C LEU A 266 39.63 -15.77 -5.08
N PRO A 267 38.54 -16.13 -5.77
CA PRO A 267 38.27 -17.53 -6.12
C PRO A 267 39.19 -18.02 -7.24
N ASP A 268 39.56 -17.10 -8.15
CA ASP A 268 40.40 -17.35 -9.32
C ASP A 268 41.58 -16.37 -9.34
N ALA A 269 42.70 -16.78 -9.95
CA ALA A 269 43.90 -15.96 -10.07
C ALA A 269 43.69 -14.69 -10.91
N ALA A 270 42.79 -14.74 -11.89
CA ALA A 270 42.27 -13.57 -12.57
C ALA A 270 40.78 -13.72 -12.86
N SER A 271 40.05 -12.61 -12.82
CA SER A 271 38.61 -12.61 -13.11
C SER A 271 38.22 -11.35 -13.87
N LEU A 272 37.34 -11.54 -14.86
CA LEU A 272 36.62 -10.44 -15.52
C LEU A 272 35.41 -9.98 -14.68
N GLN A 273 34.93 -10.84 -13.78
CA GLN A 273 33.85 -10.55 -12.84
C GLN A 273 34.44 -9.99 -11.55
N CYS A 274 34.53 -8.67 -11.47
CA CYS A 274 35.18 -7.98 -10.37
C CYS A 274 34.35 -7.95 -9.07
N ALA A 275 33.09 -8.42 -9.09
CA ALA A 275 32.12 -8.30 -7.99
C ALA A 275 32.68 -8.70 -6.61
N GLN A 276 33.39 -9.84 -6.54
CA GLN A 276 33.96 -10.31 -5.28
C GLN A 276 35.09 -9.41 -4.77
N ALA A 277 35.93 -8.90 -5.67
CA ALA A 277 36.97 -7.94 -5.32
C ALA A 277 36.36 -6.60 -4.85
N VAL A 278 35.28 -6.14 -5.49
CA VAL A 278 34.54 -4.93 -5.06
C VAL A 278 33.95 -5.14 -3.65
N ASN A 279 33.32 -6.27 -3.39
CA ASN A 279 32.78 -6.59 -2.07
C ASN A 279 33.91 -6.70 -1.01
N ALA A 280 35.07 -7.28 -1.35
CA ALA A 280 36.22 -7.36 -0.44
C ALA A 280 36.77 -5.98 -0.06
N VAL A 281 36.79 -5.03 -1.02
CA VAL A 281 37.12 -3.63 -0.74
C VAL A 281 36.08 -3.00 0.18
N GLY A 282 34.79 -3.19 -0.10
CA GLY A 282 33.68 -2.70 0.73
C GLY A 282 33.54 -3.39 2.11
N LEU A 283 34.22 -4.51 2.34
CA LEU A 283 34.35 -5.13 3.67
C LEU A 283 35.58 -4.63 4.42
N GLY A 284 36.44 -3.83 3.77
CA GLY A 284 37.71 -3.40 4.31
C GLY A 284 38.76 -4.51 4.40
N LEU A 285 38.53 -5.67 3.75
CA LEU A 285 39.49 -6.78 3.65
C LEU A 285 40.58 -6.49 2.61
N MET A 286 40.26 -5.67 1.61
CA MET A 286 41.18 -5.23 0.56
C MET A 286 41.29 -3.70 0.58
N GLY A 287 42.52 -3.18 0.59
CA GLY A 287 42.80 -1.78 0.32
C GLY A 287 43.08 -1.55 -1.17
N VAL A 288 42.92 -0.31 -1.64
CA VAL A 288 43.24 0.10 -3.02
C VAL A 288 44.09 1.38 -3.02
N VAL A 289 44.90 1.59 -4.05
CA VAL A 289 45.79 2.74 -4.22
C VAL A 289 45.90 3.12 -5.70
N GLU A 290 45.61 4.39 -6.01
CA GLU A 290 45.92 5.03 -7.28
C GLU A 290 47.42 5.32 -7.37
N THR A 291 48.16 4.47 -8.08
CA THR A 291 49.63 4.54 -8.10
C THR A 291 50.18 5.70 -8.91
N THR A 292 49.40 6.28 -9.83
CA THR A 292 49.84 7.45 -10.61
C THR A 292 49.97 8.70 -9.74
N MET A 293 49.19 8.82 -8.66
CA MET A 293 49.32 9.89 -7.68
C MET A 293 50.62 9.83 -6.87
N LEU A 294 51.33 8.70 -6.92
CA LEU A 294 52.66 8.56 -6.30
C LEU A 294 53.77 9.15 -7.17
N THR A 295 53.51 9.49 -8.43
CA THR A 295 54.47 10.16 -9.30
C THR A 295 54.71 11.62 -8.87
N GLN A 296 55.77 12.24 -9.39
CA GLN A 296 56.26 13.53 -8.91
C GLN A 296 55.31 14.68 -9.30
N GLU A 297 54.74 15.33 -8.28
CA GLU A 297 54.17 16.67 -8.34
C GLU A 297 55.01 17.64 -7.49
N ARG A 298 55.00 18.95 -7.80
CA ARG A 298 55.90 19.93 -7.17
C ARG A 298 55.76 20.04 -5.64
N ARG A 299 54.62 19.63 -5.05
CA ARG A 299 54.39 19.49 -3.59
C ARG A 299 53.26 18.48 -3.30
N PRO A 300 53.54 17.29 -2.73
CA PRO A 300 52.48 16.38 -2.30
C PRO A 300 51.75 16.94 -1.06
N PRO A 301 50.43 16.78 -0.95
CA PRO A 301 49.69 17.15 0.25
C PRO A 301 49.99 16.14 1.39
N ARG A 302 49.87 16.59 2.65
CA ARG A 302 50.16 15.74 3.84
C ARG A 302 49.31 14.46 3.90
N ASP A 303 48.19 14.43 3.20
CA ASP A 303 47.23 13.33 3.15
C ASP A 303 47.28 12.56 1.82
N LEU A 304 48.44 12.54 1.13
CA LEU A 304 48.62 11.91 -0.18
C LEU A 304 48.10 10.46 -0.22
N PHE A 305 48.48 9.62 0.74
CA PHE A 305 48.07 8.21 0.75
C PHE A 305 46.55 8.05 0.88
N ARG A 306 45.92 8.84 1.75
CA ARG A 306 44.46 8.88 1.89
C ARG A 306 43.78 9.26 0.57
N ARG A 307 44.31 10.25 -0.16
CA ARG A 307 43.78 10.66 -1.47
C ARG A 307 43.99 9.57 -2.53
N ALA A 308 45.19 9.00 -2.59
CA ALA A 308 45.52 7.91 -3.51
C ALA A 308 44.65 6.67 -3.23
N SER A 309 44.30 6.39 -1.99
CA SER A 309 43.41 5.28 -1.64
C SER A 309 41.94 5.56 -1.93
N GLN A 310 41.52 6.83 -1.88
CA GLN A 310 40.14 7.22 -2.15
C GLN A 310 39.84 7.35 -3.66
N ALA A 311 40.82 7.76 -4.46
CA ALA A 311 40.61 8.03 -5.90
C ALA A 311 40.04 6.82 -6.69
N PRO A 312 40.51 5.56 -6.50
CA PRO A 312 39.91 4.42 -7.18
C PRO A 312 38.48 4.11 -6.71
N LEU A 313 38.19 4.34 -5.43
CA LEU A 313 36.84 4.19 -4.86
C LEU A 313 35.87 5.14 -5.58
N ASP A 314 36.20 6.43 -5.64
CA ASP A 314 35.33 7.46 -6.20
C ASP A 314 35.19 7.32 -7.72
N THR A 315 36.26 6.95 -8.42
CA THR A 315 36.29 6.94 -9.89
C THR A 315 35.70 5.65 -10.49
N TYR A 316 36.11 4.49 -9.98
CA TYR A 316 35.86 3.21 -10.64
C TYR A 316 34.86 2.33 -9.89
N LEU A 317 34.87 2.36 -8.56
CA LEU A 317 34.00 1.49 -7.76
C LEU A 317 32.63 2.14 -7.53
N HIS A 318 32.60 3.41 -7.16
CA HIS A 318 31.37 4.18 -6.96
C HIS A 318 30.95 5.01 -8.18
N GLY A 319 31.87 5.23 -9.13
CA GLY A 319 31.68 6.08 -10.31
C GLY A 319 31.24 5.31 -11.56
N ASP A 320 32.20 4.71 -12.29
CA ASP A 320 31.94 3.94 -13.51
C ASP A 320 32.45 2.49 -13.41
N PRO A 321 31.67 1.57 -12.81
CA PRO A 321 32.03 0.16 -12.72
C PRO A 321 32.19 -0.52 -14.10
N ALA A 322 31.56 0.01 -15.16
CA ALA A 322 31.66 -0.55 -16.50
C ALA A 322 33.04 -0.31 -17.15
N ALA A 323 33.88 0.53 -16.55
CA ALA A 323 35.27 0.70 -16.93
C ALA A 323 36.16 -0.47 -16.47
N LEU A 324 35.72 -1.30 -15.52
CA LEU A 324 36.49 -2.44 -14.99
C LEU A 324 36.59 -3.55 -16.06
N ILE A 325 37.83 -3.91 -16.41
CA ILE A 325 38.14 -4.99 -17.35
C ILE A 325 38.37 -6.30 -16.58
N GLY A 326 39.11 -6.25 -15.47
CA GLY A 326 39.38 -7.42 -14.65
C GLY A 326 40.33 -7.15 -13.49
N VAL A 327 40.47 -8.16 -12.64
CA VAL A 327 41.36 -8.17 -11.47
C VAL A 327 42.28 -9.37 -11.52
N VAL A 328 43.49 -9.24 -10.97
CA VAL A 328 44.51 -10.30 -10.90
C VAL A 328 45.01 -10.42 -9.47
N ASP A 329 44.74 -11.55 -8.80
CA ASP A 329 45.32 -11.86 -7.50
C ASP A 329 46.69 -12.52 -7.69
N VAL A 330 47.74 -11.79 -7.36
CA VAL A 330 49.12 -12.21 -7.66
C VAL A 330 49.51 -13.43 -6.82
N TYR A 331 49.04 -13.52 -5.57
CA TYR A 331 49.34 -14.66 -4.70
C TYR A 331 48.71 -15.94 -5.23
N LEU A 332 47.44 -15.88 -5.64
CA LEU A 332 46.78 -17.03 -6.28
C LEU A 332 47.42 -17.39 -7.62
N ALA A 333 47.83 -16.41 -8.42
CA ALA A 333 48.58 -16.66 -9.64
C ALA A 333 49.87 -17.47 -9.35
N ARG A 334 50.57 -17.22 -8.23
CA ARG A 334 51.72 -18.04 -7.80
C ARG A 334 51.32 -19.48 -7.48
N LEU A 335 50.23 -19.68 -6.74
CA LEU A 335 49.71 -21.03 -6.43
C LEU A 335 49.32 -21.79 -7.71
N MET A 336 48.84 -21.07 -8.72
CA MET A 336 48.53 -21.59 -10.06
C MET A 336 49.75 -21.72 -10.98
N ARG A 337 50.97 -21.55 -10.45
CA ARG A 337 52.26 -21.67 -11.15
C ARG A 337 52.55 -20.60 -12.21
N VAL A 338 51.96 -19.42 -12.07
CA VAL A 338 52.40 -18.23 -12.80
C VAL A 338 53.52 -17.56 -12.02
N PHE A 339 54.76 -17.82 -12.39
CA PHE A 339 55.96 -17.29 -11.76
C PHE A 339 56.41 -15.96 -12.36
N PRO A 340 57.08 -15.10 -11.55
CA PRO A 340 57.71 -13.88 -12.02
C PRO A 340 58.70 -14.15 -13.15
N MET A 341 58.67 -13.33 -14.20
CA MET A 341 59.73 -13.34 -15.20
C MET A 341 61.09 -13.03 -14.55
N PRO A 342 62.20 -13.61 -15.06
CA PRO A 342 63.52 -13.40 -14.49
C PRO A 342 63.90 -11.91 -14.47
N ALA A 343 64.32 -11.43 -13.30
CA ALA A 343 64.86 -10.08 -13.18
C ALA A 343 66.24 -10.03 -13.84
N ARG A 344 66.51 -8.99 -14.63
CA ARG A 344 67.80 -8.79 -15.29
C ARG A 344 68.42 -7.50 -14.78
N ARG A 345 69.68 -7.55 -14.35
CA ARG A 345 70.45 -6.36 -14.01
C ARG A 345 71.75 -6.36 -14.80
N THR A 346 72.01 -5.29 -15.53
CA THR A 346 73.33 -5.06 -16.12
C THR A 346 74.23 -4.46 -15.03
N ARG A 347 75.32 -5.14 -14.70
CA ARG A 347 76.35 -4.62 -13.80
C ARG A 347 77.15 -3.51 -14.50
N GLU A 348 77.88 -2.71 -13.72
CA GLU A 348 78.72 -1.61 -14.24
C GLU A 348 79.82 -2.09 -15.21
N ASP A 349 80.17 -3.38 -15.16
CA ASP A 349 81.12 -4.06 -16.05
C ASP A 349 80.48 -4.58 -17.37
N GLY A 350 79.18 -4.35 -17.57
CA GLY A 350 78.42 -4.77 -18.76
C GLY A 350 77.87 -6.21 -18.71
N VAL A 351 78.11 -6.97 -17.62
CA VAL A 351 77.57 -8.34 -17.49
C VAL A 351 76.11 -8.30 -17.06
N VAL A 352 75.24 -9.01 -17.79
CA VAL A 352 73.81 -9.16 -17.44
C VAL A 352 73.66 -10.29 -16.43
N GLU A 353 73.30 -9.94 -15.20
CA GLU A 353 72.95 -10.87 -14.13
C GLU A 353 71.45 -11.20 -14.21
N VAL A 354 71.13 -12.49 -14.38
CA VAL A 354 69.75 -12.99 -14.43
C VAL A 354 69.42 -13.62 -13.07
N ILE A 355 68.45 -13.04 -12.38
CA ILE A 355 67.95 -13.53 -11.09
C ILE A 355 66.64 -14.28 -11.36
N GLU A 356 66.72 -15.60 -11.28
CA GLU A 356 65.54 -16.47 -11.42
C GLU A 356 64.82 -16.61 -10.08
N TYR A 357 63.49 -16.50 -10.13
CA TYR A 357 62.64 -16.87 -9.01
C TYR A 357 62.68 -18.40 -8.84
N ARG A 358 63.13 -18.87 -7.68
CA ARG A 358 62.97 -20.27 -7.26
C ARG A 358 61.96 -20.30 -6.12
N PRO A 359 60.79 -20.95 -6.30
CA PRO A 359 59.85 -21.09 -5.20
C PRO A 359 60.52 -21.84 -4.04
N PRO A 360 60.28 -21.44 -2.78
CA PRO A 360 60.72 -22.23 -1.65
C PRO A 360 60.17 -23.65 -1.77
N THR A 361 61.04 -24.65 -1.69
CA THR A 361 60.65 -26.05 -1.68
C THR A 361 59.87 -26.32 -0.41
N VAL A 362 58.55 -26.41 -0.51
CA VAL A 362 57.69 -26.83 0.59
C VAL A 362 58.08 -28.27 0.95
N PRO A 363 58.40 -28.59 2.22
CA PRO A 363 58.57 -29.97 2.66
C PRO A 363 57.32 -30.76 2.27
N THR A 364 57.53 -31.84 1.53
CA THR A 364 56.47 -32.57 0.81
C THR A 364 55.52 -33.35 1.74
N ASP A 365 55.67 -33.21 3.05
CA ASP A 365 54.93 -33.95 4.07
C ASP A 365 53.63 -33.26 4.54
N SER A 366 53.42 -31.97 4.24
CA SER A 366 52.21 -31.24 4.69
C SER A 366 51.08 -31.18 3.65
N VAL A 367 51.38 -31.39 2.36
CA VAL A 367 50.36 -31.34 1.28
C VAL A 367 49.56 -32.64 1.20
N ALA A 368 50.14 -33.78 1.57
CA ALA A 368 49.42 -35.05 1.69
C ALA A 368 48.48 -35.07 2.92
N ALA A 369 48.92 -34.49 4.05
CA ALA A 369 48.08 -34.40 5.25
C ALA A 369 46.85 -33.49 5.06
N GLN A 370 46.95 -32.43 4.25
CA GLN A 370 45.80 -31.57 3.94
C GLN A 370 44.86 -32.17 2.88
N ARG A 371 45.38 -32.95 1.91
CA ARG A 371 44.54 -33.66 0.92
C ARG A 371 43.75 -34.82 1.53
N ASP A 372 44.32 -35.58 2.46
CA ASP A 372 43.58 -36.65 3.15
C ASP A 372 42.60 -36.11 4.20
N SER A 373 42.87 -34.92 4.76
CA SER A 373 41.91 -34.22 5.64
C SER A 373 40.71 -33.65 4.89
N GLN A 374 40.89 -33.22 3.63
CA GLN A 374 39.80 -32.71 2.77
C GLN A 374 39.06 -33.81 1.99
N ALA A 375 39.73 -34.91 1.63
CA ALA A 375 39.09 -36.05 0.97
C ALA A 375 38.22 -36.89 1.92
N THR A 376 38.51 -36.90 3.23
CA THR A 376 37.67 -37.60 4.23
C THR A 376 36.49 -36.75 4.72
N GLN A 377 36.41 -35.46 4.35
CA GLN A 377 35.25 -34.59 4.62
C GLN A 377 34.31 -34.42 3.42
N ALA A 378 34.69 -34.89 2.23
CA ALA A 378 33.87 -34.83 1.01
C ALA A 378 32.86 -36.00 0.87
N GLN A 379 32.76 -36.90 1.86
CA GLN A 379 31.85 -38.06 1.85
C GLN A 379 31.03 -38.28 3.12
N SER A 380 30.96 -37.30 4.03
CA SER A 380 29.83 -37.22 4.95
C SER A 380 28.80 -36.26 4.35
N GLY A 381 27.65 -36.79 3.96
CA GLY A 381 26.53 -35.98 3.47
C GLY A 381 26.30 -34.77 4.38
N ILE A 382 26.08 -33.62 3.74
CA ILE A 382 25.70 -32.36 4.37
C ILE A 382 24.42 -32.64 5.18
N GLN A 383 24.57 -33.01 6.45
CA GLN A 383 23.60 -32.66 7.46
C GLN A 383 23.86 -31.20 7.77
N ALA A 384 22.98 -30.36 7.25
CA ALA A 384 22.89 -28.95 7.55
C ALA A 384 23.06 -28.69 9.06
N PRO A 385 23.68 -27.56 9.46
CA PRO A 385 23.81 -27.21 10.86
C PRO A 385 22.41 -27.07 11.47
N THR A 386 22.01 -28.09 12.22
CA THR A 386 20.84 -28.08 13.08
C THR A 386 21.26 -27.45 14.40
N ALA A 387 21.62 -26.17 14.36
CA ALA A 387 21.31 -25.31 15.48
C ALA A 387 19.79 -25.20 15.49
N ALA A 388 19.16 -25.99 16.36
CA ALA A 388 17.72 -25.96 16.57
C ALA A 388 17.35 -24.63 17.25
N THR A 389 17.34 -23.55 16.46
CA THR A 389 16.36 -22.48 16.65
C THR A 389 15.00 -23.19 16.64
N PRO A 390 14.10 -22.96 17.61
CA PRO A 390 12.79 -23.61 17.62
C PRO A 390 12.12 -23.31 16.26
N ARG A 391 12.08 -24.31 15.38
CA ARG A 391 11.47 -24.18 14.07
C ARG A 391 10.01 -23.86 14.31
N ARG A 392 9.60 -22.64 13.96
CA ARG A 392 8.18 -22.35 13.80
C ARG A 392 7.60 -23.44 12.89
N PRO A 393 6.43 -23.99 13.23
CA PRO A 393 5.81 -25.02 12.39
C PRO A 393 5.67 -24.49 10.96
N GLU A 394 5.88 -25.36 9.97
CA GLU A 394 5.73 -24.98 8.57
C GLU A 394 4.25 -24.69 8.27
N PRO A 395 3.94 -23.60 7.54
CA PRO A 395 2.58 -23.28 7.19
C PRO A 395 2.00 -24.31 6.21
N PRO A 396 0.68 -24.56 6.23
CA PRO A 396 0.02 -25.43 5.25
C PRO A 396 0.32 -25.01 3.80
N PRO A 397 0.30 -25.94 2.83
CA PRO A 397 0.66 -25.66 1.44
C PRO A 397 -0.05 -24.46 0.82
N ARG A 398 -1.33 -24.26 1.17
CA ARG A 398 -2.14 -23.14 0.67
C ARG A 398 -1.78 -21.80 1.33
N VAL A 399 -1.44 -21.80 2.61
CA VAL A 399 -0.89 -20.61 3.30
C VAL A 399 0.48 -20.24 2.71
N GLN A 400 1.31 -21.24 2.43
CA GLN A 400 2.59 -21.01 1.75
C GLN A 400 2.39 -20.49 0.33
N ALA A 401 1.39 -20.99 -0.41
CA ALA A 401 1.02 -20.44 -1.72
C ALA A 401 0.55 -18.97 -1.63
N TRP A 402 -0.24 -18.61 -0.62
CA TRP A 402 -0.64 -17.21 -0.38
C TRP A 402 0.56 -16.33 -0.06
N LYS A 403 1.46 -16.77 0.82
CA LYS A 403 2.73 -16.08 1.09
C LYS A 403 3.51 -15.84 -0.21
N ASN A 404 3.65 -16.88 -1.03
CA ASN A 404 4.35 -16.77 -2.31
C ASN A 404 3.61 -15.86 -3.31
N SER A 405 2.29 -15.73 -3.23
CA SER A 405 1.51 -14.82 -4.09
C SER A 405 1.53 -13.36 -3.64
N LEU A 406 1.75 -13.11 -2.35
CA LEU A 406 1.84 -11.76 -1.78
C LEU A 406 3.18 -11.08 -2.08
N LEU A 407 4.25 -11.88 -2.25
CA LEU A 407 5.52 -11.42 -2.80
C LEU A 407 5.50 -11.65 -4.31
N ASP A 408 5.40 -10.60 -5.12
CA ASP A 408 5.58 -10.73 -6.57
C ASP A 408 7.04 -11.12 -6.86
N LEU A 409 7.31 -12.41 -7.05
CA LEU A 409 8.66 -12.91 -7.35
C LEU A 409 8.99 -12.87 -8.85
N THR A 410 8.13 -12.26 -9.67
CA THR A 410 8.39 -12.09 -11.10
C THR A 410 9.28 -10.87 -11.34
N LEU A 411 9.99 -10.86 -12.48
CA LEU A 411 10.82 -9.71 -12.88
C LEU A 411 10.01 -8.44 -13.24
N ARG A 412 8.67 -8.48 -13.13
CA ARG A 412 7.81 -7.29 -13.19
C ARG A 412 7.83 -6.52 -11.88
N ASN A 413 8.18 -7.17 -10.77
CA ASN A 413 8.36 -6.53 -9.48
C ASN A 413 9.58 -5.61 -9.52
N ARG A 414 9.34 -4.33 -9.23
CA ARG A 414 10.38 -3.29 -9.19
C ARG A 414 11.38 -3.49 -8.06
N LEU A 415 10.99 -4.23 -7.02
CA LEU A 415 11.88 -4.67 -5.94
C LEU A 415 12.86 -5.76 -6.39
N LEU A 416 12.64 -6.40 -7.53
CA LEU A 416 13.57 -7.38 -8.12
C LEU A 416 14.32 -6.80 -9.33
N ASN A 417 13.70 -5.84 -10.03
CA ASN A 417 14.30 -5.15 -11.16
C ASN A 417 13.95 -3.67 -11.17
N SER A 418 14.86 -2.85 -10.64
CA SER A 418 14.74 -1.40 -10.53
C SER A 418 15.15 -0.63 -11.79
N ALA A 419 15.69 -1.31 -12.82
CA ALA A 419 16.20 -0.66 -14.02
C ALA A 419 15.09 -0.20 -15.01
N ARG A 420 13.85 -0.70 -14.89
CA ARG A 420 12.76 -0.40 -15.84
C ARG A 420 11.60 0.37 -15.20
N GLY A 421 11.34 1.59 -15.70
CA GLY A 421 10.06 2.30 -15.51
C GLY A 421 9.73 2.71 -14.07
N VAL A 422 10.68 2.57 -13.14
CA VAL A 422 10.53 3.04 -11.75
C VAL A 422 10.69 4.56 -11.73
N THR A 423 9.70 5.25 -11.15
CA THR A 423 9.91 6.65 -10.79
C THR A 423 10.83 6.67 -9.59
N GLN A 424 12.09 7.04 -9.82
CA GLN A 424 13.12 7.08 -8.80
C GLN A 424 13.96 8.35 -8.95
N LEU A 425 14.47 8.85 -7.83
CA LEU A 425 15.37 9.99 -7.74
C LEU A 425 16.60 9.55 -6.94
N PRO A 426 17.75 9.32 -7.61
CA PRO A 426 18.98 8.96 -6.93
C PRO A 426 19.50 10.12 -6.07
N LEU A 427 20.07 9.77 -4.91
CA LEU A 427 20.69 10.72 -3.99
C LEU A 427 22.21 10.52 -4.02
N LEU A 428 22.94 11.62 -4.13
CA LEU A 428 24.40 11.64 -4.05
C LEU A 428 24.80 11.34 -2.60
N MET A 429 25.31 10.12 -2.39
CA MET A 429 25.74 9.64 -1.09
C MET A 429 27.27 9.64 -1.01
N PRO A 430 27.86 10.10 0.10
CA PRO A 430 29.31 10.03 0.28
C PRO A 430 29.74 8.63 0.76
N GLY A 431 30.13 7.73 -0.14
CA GLY A 431 30.61 6.39 0.23
C GLY A 431 29.67 5.63 1.17
N GLU A 432 30.21 4.91 2.16
CA GLU A 432 29.47 4.06 3.12
C GLU A 432 28.74 4.86 4.23
N HIS A 433 27.86 5.79 3.85
CA HIS A 433 27.13 6.65 4.79
C HIS A 433 25.61 6.45 4.77
N LEU A 434 25.16 5.27 4.34
CA LEU A 434 23.74 4.90 4.37
C LEU A 434 23.20 4.87 5.80
N GLY A 435 23.98 4.35 6.75
CA GLY A 435 23.62 4.37 8.17
C GLY A 435 23.38 5.77 8.71
N ALA A 436 24.22 6.74 8.37
CA ALA A 436 24.04 8.12 8.84
C ALA A 436 22.72 8.76 8.35
N LEU A 437 22.30 8.45 7.12
CA LEU A 437 21.01 8.91 6.59
C LEU A 437 19.85 8.19 7.29
N ALA A 438 19.97 6.88 7.51
CA ALA A 438 18.98 6.10 8.25
C ALA A 438 18.82 6.60 9.70
N ASP A 439 19.92 6.90 10.38
CA ASP A 439 19.95 7.39 11.76
C ASP A 439 19.22 8.73 11.90
N LEU A 440 19.38 9.65 10.94
CA LEU A 440 18.65 10.92 10.93
C LEU A 440 17.14 10.70 10.84
N LEU A 441 16.69 9.78 9.99
CA LEU A 441 15.28 9.46 9.82
C LEU A 441 14.71 8.70 11.02
N ALA A 442 15.47 7.78 11.61
CA ALA A 442 15.05 7.01 12.78
C ALA A 442 14.73 7.91 14.00
N VAL A 443 15.47 9.01 14.15
CA VAL A 443 15.24 10.01 15.22
C VAL A 443 14.24 11.10 14.78
N GLY A 444 13.62 10.98 13.59
CA GLY A 444 12.61 11.91 13.11
C GLY A 444 13.14 13.23 12.56
N THR A 445 14.45 13.34 12.28
CA THR A 445 15.05 14.57 11.74
C THR A 445 14.69 14.73 10.25
N PRO A 446 14.02 15.82 9.83
CA PRO A 446 13.72 16.05 8.42
C PRO A 446 14.99 16.27 7.60
N VAL A 447 15.17 15.51 6.52
CA VAL A 447 16.34 15.60 5.63
C VAL A 447 16.01 16.44 4.41
N VAL A 448 16.77 17.51 4.16
CA VAL A 448 16.58 18.40 3.01
C VAL A 448 17.16 17.78 1.75
N VAL A 449 16.41 17.80 0.66
CA VAL A 449 16.85 17.33 -0.67
C VAL A 449 17.03 18.54 -1.60
N ARG A 450 18.27 18.75 -2.07
CA ARG A 450 18.64 19.83 -2.99
C ARG A 450 18.98 19.26 -4.37
N ALA A 451 18.85 20.09 -5.41
CA ALA A 451 19.33 19.72 -6.75
C ALA A 451 20.86 19.74 -6.81
N ALA A 452 21.48 19.00 -7.73
CA ALA A 452 22.93 18.93 -7.85
C ALA A 452 23.58 20.29 -8.16
N ASP A 453 22.90 21.15 -8.90
CA ASP A 453 23.33 22.52 -9.26
C ASP A 453 22.98 23.58 -8.20
N ASP A 454 22.28 23.21 -7.12
CA ASP A 454 21.89 24.11 -6.04
C ASP A 454 23.01 24.26 -4.98
N LEU A 455 24.14 24.81 -5.44
CA LEU A 455 25.33 25.09 -4.63
C LEU A 455 25.37 26.55 -4.13
N SER A 456 25.95 26.77 -2.96
CA SER A 456 26.19 28.14 -2.44
C SER A 456 27.39 28.82 -3.11
N GLY A 457 27.39 30.14 -3.21
CA GLY A 457 28.43 30.92 -3.91
C GLY A 457 29.89 30.69 -3.48
N ALA A 458 30.15 30.30 -2.22
CA ALA A 458 31.50 29.97 -1.76
C ALA A 458 32.07 28.69 -2.39
N VAL A 459 31.20 27.76 -2.80
CA VAL A 459 31.57 26.48 -3.44
C VAL A 459 31.82 26.68 -4.94
N LEU A 460 30.96 27.49 -5.60
CA LEU A 460 31.13 27.86 -7.01
C LEU A 460 32.45 28.63 -7.26
N ALA A 461 32.96 29.33 -6.25
CA ALA A 461 34.26 30.03 -6.31
C ALA A 461 35.48 29.09 -6.39
N HIS A 462 35.33 27.80 -6.09
CA HIS A 462 36.37 26.78 -6.16
C HIS A 462 36.30 25.92 -7.44
N GLU A 463 35.74 26.47 -8.54
CA GLU A 463 35.58 25.82 -9.86
C GLU A 463 34.68 24.56 -9.93
N VAL A 464 34.01 24.19 -8.83
CA VAL A 464 33.04 23.09 -8.81
C VAL A 464 31.67 23.59 -9.29
N ARG A 465 31.18 23.06 -10.43
CA ARG A 465 29.92 23.49 -11.07
C ARG A 465 28.66 22.92 -10.43
N ASP A 466 28.75 21.72 -9.87
CA ASP A 466 27.63 20.97 -9.31
C ASP A 466 28.09 20.00 -8.22
N ALA A 467 27.13 19.37 -7.54
CA ALA A 467 27.37 18.47 -6.44
C ALA A 467 28.10 17.17 -6.83
N TYR A 468 28.21 16.85 -8.12
CA TYR A 468 29.01 15.69 -8.58
C TYR A 468 30.50 15.94 -8.41
N GLY A 469 30.94 17.20 -8.51
CA GLY A 469 32.34 17.60 -8.29
C GLY A 469 32.69 17.91 -6.83
N LEU A 470 31.76 17.73 -5.88
CA LEU A 470 32.02 18.00 -4.47
C LEU A 470 32.87 16.88 -3.85
N PRO A 471 33.90 17.22 -3.05
CA PRO A 471 34.63 16.24 -2.26
C PRO A 471 33.72 15.45 -1.31
N ALA A 472 33.98 14.14 -1.15
CA ALA A 472 33.15 13.27 -0.33
C ALA A 472 33.03 13.73 1.14
N ASP A 473 34.06 14.37 1.70
CA ASP A 473 34.04 14.97 3.04
C ASP A 473 33.07 16.16 3.16
N VAL A 474 32.89 16.95 2.10
CA VAL A 474 31.89 18.02 2.05
C VAL A 474 30.49 17.42 2.06
N LEU A 475 30.23 16.41 1.23
CA LEU A 475 28.96 15.68 1.21
C LEU A 475 28.65 15.03 2.57
N ARG A 476 29.66 14.43 3.23
CA ARG A 476 29.53 13.89 4.60
C ARG A 476 29.12 14.96 5.60
N THR A 477 29.76 16.11 5.55
CA THR A 477 29.49 17.24 6.46
C THR A 477 28.08 17.79 6.24
N MET A 478 27.65 17.94 4.98
CA MET A 478 26.29 18.38 4.63
C MET A 478 25.23 17.40 5.16
N LEU A 479 25.44 16.09 5.03
CA LEU A 479 24.53 15.09 5.58
C LEU A 479 24.52 15.13 7.11
N ARG A 480 25.69 15.01 7.77
CA ARG A 480 25.78 14.83 9.22
C ARG A 480 25.40 16.07 10.04
N ASP A 481 25.81 17.25 9.58
CA ASP A 481 25.73 18.49 10.36
C ASP A 481 24.58 19.39 9.89
N LYS A 482 24.18 19.27 8.61
CA LYS A 482 23.13 20.10 8.00
C LYS A 482 21.89 19.29 7.61
N ALA A 483 21.87 17.97 7.83
CA ALA A 483 20.79 17.08 7.42
C ALA A 483 20.36 17.32 5.95
N THR A 484 21.34 17.52 5.06
CA THR A 484 21.12 17.88 3.66
C THR A 484 21.77 16.87 2.75
N VAL A 485 21.02 16.41 1.75
CA VAL A 485 21.49 15.54 0.66
C VAL A 485 21.22 16.20 -0.69
N TYR A 486 22.07 15.87 -1.66
CA TYR A 486 21.92 16.33 -3.04
C TYR A 486 21.30 15.20 -3.88
N ALA A 487 20.30 15.53 -4.70
CA ALA A 487 19.77 14.61 -5.70
C ALA A 487 20.66 14.64 -6.95
N ALA A 488 20.83 13.49 -7.59
CA ALA A 488 21.56 13.36 -8.86
C ALA A 488 20.70 13.89 -10.03
N ALA A 489 20.33 15.18 -9.97
CA ALA A 489 19.48 15.86 -10.95
C ALA A 489 19.70 17.37 -10.87
N ASP A 490 19.67 18.06 -12.01
CA ASP A 490 19.65 19.52 -12.09
C ASP A 490 18.34 20.11 -11.53
N GLY A 491 18.28 21.43 -11.37
CA GLY A 491 17.17 22.12 -10.70
C GLY A 491 15.80 21.90 -11.35
N GLU A 492 15.74 21.71 -12.67
CA GLU A 492 14.51 21.46 -13.40
C GLU A 492 14.07 19.99 -13.25
N THR A 493 14.98 19.05 -13.52
CA THR A 493 14.77 17.61 -13.43
C THR A 493 14.40 17.21 -12.01
N HIS A 494 15.09 17.76 -11.01
CA HIS A 494 14.79 17.54 -9.59
C HIS A 494 13.35 17.93 -9.26
N ARG A 495 12.90 19.11 -9.70
CA ARG A 495 11.53 19.61 -9.46
C ARG A 495 10.47 18.71 -10.10
N LEU A 496 10.68 18.30 -11.36
CA LEU A 496 9.77 17.42 -12.09
C LEU A 496 9.69 16.03 -11.46
N MET A 497 10.83 15.46 -11.02
CA MET A 497 10.86 14.15 -10.37
C MET A 497 10.20 14.17 -9.00
N VAL A 498 10.45 15.18 -8.16
CA VAL A 498 9.76 15.32 -6.87
C VAL A 498 8.26 15.46 -7.05
N ALA A 499 7.80 16.27 -8.03
CA ALA A 499 6.37 16.39 -8.33
C ALA A 499 5.75 15.05 -8.76
N ARG A 500 6.45 14.29 -9.62
CA ARG A 500 6.00 12.97 -10.09
C ARG A 500 5.97 11.93 -8.96
N LEU A 501 6.99 11.91 -8.09
CA LEU A 501 7.04 11.04 -6.90
C LEU A 501 5.85 11.33 -5.98
N ARG A 502 5.59 12.60 -5.65
CA ARG A 502 4.45 13.00 -4.81
C ARG A 502 3.10 12.63 -5.41
N TYR A 503 2.93 12.85 -6.71
CA TYR A 503 1.71 12.48 -7.41
C TYR A 503 1.46 10.97 -7.31
N ARG A 504 2.47 10.14 -7.63
CA ARG A 504 2.34 8.68 -7.54
C ARG A 504 2.18 8.16 -6.12
N ALA A 505 2.85 8.78 -5.14
CA ALA A 505 2.68 8.43 -3.73
C ALA A 505 1.23 8.63 -3.29
N ARG A 506 0.66 9.80 -3.59
CA ARG A 506 -0.74 10.12 -3.27
C ARG A 506 -1.72 9.19 -3.98
N THR A 507 -1.54 8.96 -5.28
CA THR A 507 -2.42 8.05 -6.04
C THR A 507 -2.33 6.62 -5.53
N GLY A 508 -1.12 6.11 -5.27
CA GLY A 508 -0.94 4.75 -4.74
C GLY A 508 -1.50 4.58 -3.34
N LEU A 509 -1.37 5.59 -2.47
CA LEU A 509 -2.02 5.61 -1.15
C LEU A 509 -3.55 5.57 -1.28
N GLN A 510 -4.13 6.35 -2.21
CA GLN A 510 -5.58 6.33 -2.48
C GLN A 510 -6.08 4.99 -3.05
N GLU A 511 -5.25 4.32 -3.86
CA GLU A 511 -5.61 3.04 -4.50
C GLU A 511 -5.42 1.83 -3.58
N THR A 512 -4.38 1.84 -2.74
CA THR A 512 -3.93 0.64 -1.98
C THR A 512 -3.99 0.81 -0.46
N GLY A 513 -4.27 2.02 0.04
CA GLY A 513 -4.27 2.33 1.46
C GLY A 513 -2.89 2.38 2.12
N ALA A 514 -1.81 2.18 1.37
CA ALA A 514 -0.43 2.24 1.87
C ALA A 514 0.42 3.20 1.04
N ASN A 515 1.31 3.94 1.71
CA ASN A 515 2.23 4.87 1.05
C ASN A 515 3.30 4.07 0.28
N PRO A 516 3.35 4.16 -1.07
CA PRO A 516 4.32 3.41 -1.85
C PRO A 516 5.68 4.14 -1.95
N LEU A 517 5.81 5.34 -1.39
CA LEU A 517 7.07 6.09 -1.42
C LEU A 517 8.02 5.58 -0.34
N ALA A 518 9.19 5.13 -0.77
CA ALA A 518 10.25 4.72 0.13
C ALA A 518 11.59 5.35 -0.24
N LEU A 519 12.41 5.58 0.76
CA LEU A 519 13.85 5.72 0.62
C LEU A 519 14.45 4.32 0.58
N THR A 520 15.04 3.95 -0.55
CA THR A 520 15.79 2.71 -0.67
C THR A 520 17.23 2.95 -0.23
N LEU A 521 17.75 2.07 0.63
CA LEU A 521 19.12 2.12 1.12
C LEU A 521 19.85 0.86 0.68
N GLY A 522 20.94 1.04 -0.07
CA GLY A 522 21.72 -0.03 -0.67
C GLY A 522 21.05 -0.59 -1.93
N ARG A 523 21.87 -1.08 -2.85
CA ARG A 523 21.46 -1.73 -4.09
C ARG A 523 22.25 -3.01 -4.28
N LEU A 524 21.59 -4.08 -4.70
CA LEU A 524 22.22 -5.28 -5.20
C LEU A 524 22.20 -5.27 -6.72
N ASP A 525 23.38 -5.40 -7.32
CA ASP A 525 23.55 -5.69 -8.73
C ASP A 525 23.73 -7.20 -8.86
N TRP A 526 22.74 -7.87 -9.44
CA TRP A 526 22.63 -9.33 -9.46
C TRP A 526 22.23 -9.84 -10.84
N ARG A 527 22.39 -11.15 -11.04
CA ARG A 527 22.15 -11.78 -12.35
C ARG A 527 21.22 -12.97 -12.22
N LEU A 528 20.28 -13.10 -13.15
CA LEU A 528 19.43 -14.28 -13.29
C LEU A 528 19.47 -14.78 -14.74
N GLY A 529 20.13 -15.92 -14.97
CA GLY A 529 20.49 -16.36 -16.33
C GLY A 529 21.38 -15.30 -17.00
N ASP A 530 21.06 -14.87 -18.22
CA ASP A 530 21.84 -13.84 -18.94
C ASP A 530 21.37 -12.41 -18.67
N ARG A 531 20.48 -12.19 -17.68
CA ARG A 531 19.92 -10.88 -17.39
C ARG A 531 20.59 -10.24 -16.19
N GLU A 532 21.16 -9.07 -16.40
CA GLU A 532 21.60 -8.17 -15.34
C GLU A 532 20.40 -7.42 -14.75
N LEU A 533 20.32 -7.41 -13.43
CA LEU A 533 19.21 -6.89 -12.66
C LEU A 533 19.75 -6.05 -11.51
N THR A 534 18.96 -5.07 -11.08
CA THR A 534 19.27 -4.25 -9.91
C THR A 534 18.08 -4.26 -8.96
N ALA A 535 18.33 -4.33 -7.66
CA ALA A 535 17.29 -4.37 -6.65
C ALA A 535 17.71 -3.59 -5.39
N PRO A 536 16.81 -2.85 -4.73
CA PRO A 536 17.14 -2.20 -3.47
C PRO A 536 17.33 -3.24 -2.36
N LEU A 537 18.21 -2.96 -1.39
CA LEU A 537 18.46 -3.86 -0.26
C LEU A 537 17.49 -3.62 0.89
N LEU A 538 17.35 -2.35 1.30
CA LEU A 538 16.50 -1.91 2.40
C LEU A 538 15.48 -0.87 1.90
N LEU A 539 14.32 -0.86 2.54
CA LEU A 539 13.19 0.00 2.23
C LEU A 539 12.79 0.76 3.50
N ALA A 540 12.91 2.09 3.48
CA ALA A 540 12.46 2.98 4.53
C ALA A 540 11.24 3.77 4.03
N PRO A 541 10.02 3.51 4.53
CA PRO A 541 8.85 4.30 4.19
C PRO A 541 9.03 5.77 4.59
N VAL A 542 8.76 6.69 3.67
CA VAL A 542 8.99 8.14 3.87
C VAL A 542 7.90 8.99 3.21
N GLU A 543 7.73 10.21 3.71
CA GLU A 543 6.94 11.25 3.07
C GLU A 543 7.82 12.37 2.51
N LEU A 544 7.34 13.00 1.42
CA LEU A 544 7.95 14.20 0.84
C LEU A 544 7.16 15.46 1.22
N LYS A 545 7.75 16.31 2.07
CA LYS A 545 7.19 17.61 2.51
C LYS A 545 7.82 18.80 1.76
N GLY A 546 7.07 19.91 1.72
CA GLY A 546 7.44 21.17 1.05
C GLY A 546 6.77 21.33 -0.33
N ILE A 547 5.93 22.35 -0.52
CA ILE A 547 5.22 22.63 -1.80
C ILE A 547 6.18 23.26 -2.82
N VAL A 548 7.01 24.18 -2.34
CA VAL A 548 8.11 24.82 -3.06
C VAL A 548 9.40 24.46 -2.34
N GLN A 549 10.54 24.48 -3.04
CA GLN A 549 11.84 24.19 -2.43
C GLN A 549 12.09 25.05 -1.17
N PRO A 550 12.81 24.52 -0.16
CA PRO A 550 13.45 23.19 -0.14
C PRO A 550 12.48 22.03 0.14
N TYR A 551 12.65 20.93 -0.58
CA TYR A 551 11.93 19.68 -0.32
C TYR A 551 12.56 18.92 0.84
N LYS A 552 11.75 18.23 1.64
CA LYS A 552 12.20 17.48 2.81
C LYS A 552 11.67 16.05 2.79
N ILE A 553 12.52 15.08 3.12
CA ILE A 553 12.17 13.71 3.42
C ILE A 553 11.92 13.62 4.93
N VAL A 554 10.80 13.02 5.32
CA VAL A 554 10.51 12.68 6.73
C VAL A 554 10.11 11.21 6.81
N PRO A 555 10.37 10.52 7.93
CA PRO A 555 9.92 9.14 8.09
C PRO A 555 8.39 9.07 8.07
N ASP A 556 7.87 7.97 7.51
CA ASP A 556 6.48 7.59 7.65
C ASP A 556 6.31 6.89 9.01
N GLU A 557 5.46 7.44 9.88
CA GLU A 557 5.27 6.94 11.25
C GLU A 557 4.58 5.56 11.29
N THR A 558 3.98 5.12 10.18
CA THR A 558 3.21 3.87 10.12
C THR A 558 4.08 2.63 9.94
N ALA A 559 5.31 2.77 9.44
CA ALA A 559 6.18 1.65 9.11
C ALA A 559 7.67 1.99 9.22
N GLY A 560 8.42 1.09 9.87
CA GLY A 560 9.88 1.22 10.03
C GLY A 560 10.70 0.74 8.83
N LEU A 561 12.03 0.82 8.96
CA LEU A 561 12.98 0.28 7.98
C LEU A 561 12.85 -1.25 7.87
N THR A 562 12.89 -1.77 6.63
CA THR A 562 12.72 -3.21 6.35
C THR A 562 13.70 -3.70 5.28
N LEU A 563 13.99 -4.99 5.27
CA LEU A 563 14.68 -5.65 4.16
C LEU A 563 13.74 -5.80 2.96
N ASN A 564 14.31 -5.75 1.76
CA ASN A 564 13.61 -6.17 0.56
C ASN A 564 13.44 -7.71 0.55
N LEU A 565 12.38 -8.18 1.21
CA LEU A 565 12.12 -9.62 1.33
C LEU A 565 11.81 -10.30 0.00
N SER A 566 11.28 -9.57 -0.99
CA SER A 566 11.10 -10.12 -2.33
C SER A 566 12.44 -10.54 -2.91
N LEU A 567 13.45 -9.68 -2.79
CA LEU A 567 14.82 -9.98 -3.21
C LEU A 567 15.40 -11.14 -2.42
N MET A 568 15.34 -11.10 -1.09
CA MET A 568 15.90 -12.16 -0.24
C MET A 568 15.29 -13.53 -0.54
N GLU A 569 13.96 -13.60 -0.67
CA GLU A 569 13.27 -14.85 -1.00
C GLU A 569 13.59 -15.33 -2.42
N LYS A 570 13.70 -14.41 -3.38
CA LYS A 570 14.11 -14.76 -4.75
C LYS A 570 15.53 -15.31 -4.80
N LEU A 571 16.47 -14.71 -4.07
CA LEU A 571 17.86 -15.20 -3.98
C LEU A 571 17.93 -16.56 -3.28
N ARG A 572 17.12 -16.77 -2.24
CA ARG A 572 17.01 -18.05 -1.54
C ARG A 572 16.52 -19.16 -2.46
N ILE A 573 15.47 -18.90 -3.24
CA ILE A 573 14.87 -19.89 -4.16
C ILE A 573 15.82 -20.22 -5.32
N GLU A 574 16.44 -19.21 -5.94
CA GLU A 574 17.24 -19.41 -7.16
C GLU A 574 18.68 -19.87 -6.88
N PHE A 575 19.28 -19.42 -5.77
CA PHE A 575 20.69 -19.64 -5.47
C PHE A 575 20.95 -20.34 -4.14
N GLY A 576 19.91 -20.69 -3.37
CA GLY A 576 20.08 -21.17 -2.00
C GLY A 576 20.71 -20.14 -1.06
N PHE A 577 20.71 -18.86 -1.46
CA PHE A 577 21.37 -17.79 -0.74
C PHE A 577 20.62 -17.40 0.53
N VAL A 578 21.28 -17.52 1.68
CA VAL A 578 20.77 -17.12 2.99
C VAL A 578 21.86 -16.32 3.67
N VAL A 579 21.49 -15.22 4.32
CA VAL A 579 22.43 -14.38 5.06
C VAL A 579 22.30 -14.69 6.56
N PRO A 580 23.31 -15.30 7.20
CA PRO A 580 23.26 -15.63 8.61
C PRO A 580 23.01 -14.39 9.48
N GLY A 581 22.05 -14.48 10.41
CA GLY A 581 21.76 -13.41 11.37
C GLY A 581 21.07 -12.18 10.78
N LEU A 582 20.44 -12.27 9.61
CA LEU A 582 19.55 -11.22 9.07
C LEU A 582 18.05 -11.57 9.16
N ASP A 583 17.69 -12.65 9.87
CA ASP A 583 16.28 -12.96 10.15
C ASP A 583 15.60 -11.84 10.96
N GLU A 584 16.36 -11.21 11.85
CA GLU A 584 16.03 -9.95 12.51
C GLU A 584 17.07 -8.89 12.12
N LEU A 585 16.59 -7.67 11.82
CA LEU A 585 17.48 -6.57 11.47
C LEU A 585 18.35 -6.18 12.68
N PRO A 586 19.68 -6.09 12.53
CA PRO A 586 20.56 -5.69 13.61
C PRO A 586 20.21 -4.27 14.07
N ILE A 587 20.14 -4.07 15.39
CA ILE A 587 19.82 -2.78 16.01
C ILE A 587 21.10 -2.17 16.58
N ARG A 588 21.30 -0.86 16.43
CA ARG A 588 22.47 -0.17 16.99
C ARG A 588 22.45 -0.24 18.53
N PRO A 589 23.61 -0.53 19.16
CA PRO A 589 23.72 -0.60 20.61
C PRO A 589 23.56 0.77 21.29
N ALA A 590 23.25 0.73 22.60
CA ALA A 590 23.03 1.92 23.42
C ALA A 590 24.28 2.82 23.49
N GLY A 591 24.09 4.15 23.48
CA GLY A 591 25.17 5.13 23.53
C GLY A 591 25.81 5.51 22.18
N VAL A 592 25.25 5.02 21.06
CA VAL A 592 25.67 5.38 19.69
C VAL A 592 24.60 6.30 19.05
N ARG A 593 25.00 7.22 18.16
CA ARG A 593 24.03 8.06 17.42
C ARG A 593 23.11 7.15 16.59
N GLY A 594 21.80 7.35 16.68
CA GLY A 594 20.82 6.43 16.08
C GLY A 594 20.48 5.21 16.95
N GLU A 595 20.78 5.26 18.25
CA GLU A 595 20.39 4.24 19.23
C GLU A 595 18.93 3.77 19.06
N GLY A 596 18.74 2.45 19.08
CA GLY A 596 17.43 1.82 18.85
C GLY A 596 16.99 1.72 17.39
N GLY A 597 17.71 2.36 16.46
CA GLY A 597 17.53 2.23 15.01
C GLY A 597 18.26 1.02 14.43
N VAL A 598 17.88 0.63 13.21
CA VAL A 598 18.53 -0.46 12.48
C VAL A 598 19.94 -0.06 12.05
N ASP A 599 20.93 -0.91 12.32
CA ASP A 599 22.30 -0.74 11.87
C ASP A 599 22.44 -1.13 10.39
N VAL A 600 22.20 -0.15 9.51
CA VAL A 600 22.25 -0.34 8.05
C VAL A 600 23.64 -0.75 7.57
N ASP A 601 24.69 -0.23 8.19
CA ASP A 601 26.07 -0.49 7.79
C ASP A 601 26.41 -1.96 8.10
N GLU A 602 25.97 -2.47 9.26
CA GLU A 602 26.08 -3.89 9.63
C GLU A 602 25.27 -4.80 8.69
N VAL A 603 24.07 -4.39 8.25
CA VAL A 603 23.28 -5.14 7.26
C VAL A 603 24.05 -5.28 5.94
N VAL A 604 24.58 -4.16 5.42
CA VAL A 604 25.36 -4.13 4.17
C VAL A 604 26.61 -5.01 4.31
N ARG A 605 27.30 -4.93 5.45
CA ARG A 605 28.48 -5.75 5.75
C ARG A 605 28.15 -7.25 5.75
N ARG A 606 27.08 -7.66 6.43
CA ARG A 606 26.64 -9.08 6.45
C ARG A 606 26.26 -9.60 5.07
N LEU A 607 25.58 -8.78 4.27
CA LEU A 607 25.24 -9.12 2.89
C LEU A 607 26.48 -9.31 2.02
N ARG A 608 27.44 -8.38 2.07
CA ARG A 608 28.71 -8.51 1.35
C ARG A 608 29.49 -9.75 1.76
N GLN A 609 29.56 -10.03 3.06
CA GLN A 609 30.24 -11.22 3.57
C GLN A 609 29.56 -12.50 3.07
N ALA A 610 28.22 -12.60 3.18
CA ALA A 610 27.51 -13.78 2.70
C ALA A 610 27.64 -13.99 1.20
N LEU A 611 27.69 -12.91 0.39
CA LEU A 611 27.92 -13.01 -1.05
C LEU A 611 29.33 -13.52 -1.36
N LEU A 612 30.33 -13.04 -0.62
CA LEU A 612 31.71 -13.49 -0.73
C LEU A 612 31.83 -14.98 -0.37
N ASP A 613 31.26 -15.40 0.76
CA ASP A 613 31.26 -16.79 1.24
C ASP A 613 30.52 -17.73 0.27
N ALA A 614 29.45 -17.25 -0.35
CA ALA A 614 28.68 -18.00 -1.34
C ALA A 614 29.33 -18.01 -2.75
N GLY A 615 30.40 -17.24 -2.97
CA GLY A 615 31.07 -17.12 -4.26
C GLY A 615 30.17 -16.54 -5.37
N LEU A 616 29.12 -15.80 -5.01
CA LEU A 616 28.16 -15.28 -5.99
C LEU A 616 28.73 -14.02 -6.68
N PRO A 617 28.61 -13.90 -8.02
CA PRO A 617 29.16 -12.77 -8.77
C PRO A 617 28.22 -11.55 -8.70
N PHE A 618 27.73 -11.21 -7.51
CA PHE A 618 26.81 -10.09 -7.27
C PHE A 618 27.51 -9.02 -6.43
N THR A 619 27.16 -7.76 -6.67
CA THR A 619 27.80 -6.61 -6.01
C THR A 619 26.80 -5.85 -5.15
N VAL A 620 27.23 -5.47 -3.95
CA VAL A 620 26.46 -4.59 -3.08
C VAL A 620 26.98 -3.15 -3.16
N GLU A 621 26.15 -2.28 -3.69
CA GLU A 621 26.40 -0.86 -3.85
C GLU A 621 25.77 -0.03 -2.72
N THR A 622 26.53 0.92 -2.20
CA THR A 622 26.10 1.84 -1.14
C THR A 622 25.44 3.09 -1.72
N GLU A 623 24.24 2.92 -2.26
CA GLU A 623 23.46 4.00 -2.86
C GLU A 623 22.16 4.26 -2.10
N ALA A 624 21.66 5.50 -2.11
CA ALA A 624 20.33 5.85 -1.65
C ALA A 624 19.46 6.43 -2.78
N ARG A 625 18.19 6.04 -2.84
CA ARG A 625 17.23 6.59 -3.82
C ARG A 625 15.87 6.81 -3.20
N LEU A 626 15.16 7.84 -3.62
CA LEU A 626 13.71 7.93 -3.41
C LEU A 626 12.99 7.17 -4.53
N ALA A 627 12.11 6.23 -4.21
CA ALA A 627 11.44 5.42 -5.22
C ALA A 627 9.99 5.07 -4.83
N ILE A 628 9.16 4.83 -5.86
CA ILE A 628 7.81 4.26 -5.70
C ILE A 628 7.90 2.73 -5.77
N VAL A 629 7.74 2.08 -4.63
CA VAL A 629 7.83 0.62 -4.42
C VAL A 629 6.51 0.05 -3.87
N GLY A 630 6.21 -1.22 -4.15
CA GLY A 630 4.99 -1.87 -3.66
C GLY A 630 5.19 -2.43 -2.24
N PHE A 631 4.77 -1.68 -1.21
CA PHE A 631 4.98 -2.05 0.21
C PHE A 631 3.84 -2.89 0.81
N THR A 632 2.63 -2.84 0.25
CA THR A 632 1.43 -3.47 0.83
C THR A 632 1.51 -5.00 0.91
N GLY A 633 2.05 -5.64 -0.13
CA GLY A 633 2.21 -7.11 -0.17
C GLY A 633 3.12 -7.63 0.93
N TYR A 634 4.13 -6.85 1.32
CA TYR A 634 5.05 -7.21 2.41
C TYR A 634 4.34 -7.21 3.78
N LEU A 635 3.54 -6.18 4.10
CA LEU A 635 2.85 -6.11 5.39
C LEU A 635 1.91 -7.31 5.58
N LEU A 636 1.15 -7.65 4.55
CA LEU A 636 0.28 -8.82 4.53
C LEU A 636 1.07 -10.13 4.62
N TRP A 637 2.21 -10.22 3.91
CA TRP A 637 3.08 -11.37 3.99
C TRP A 637 3.64 -11.57 5.39
N ARG A 638 4.08 -10.50 6.06
CA ARG A 638 4.63 -10.54 7.42
C ARG A 638 3.59 -11.02 8.41
N ASP A 639 2.39 -10.42 8.40
CA ASP A 639 1.29 -10.83 9.28
C ASP A 639 0.94 -12.31 9.06
N LEU A 640 0.90 -12.76 7.81
CA LEU A 640 0.64 -14.17 7.50
C LEU A 640 1.79 -15.07 7.94
N ASN A 641 3.05 -14.66 7.76
CA ASN A 641 4.22 -15.43 8.17
C ASN A 641 4.31 -15.57 9.71
N GLU A 642 3.93 -14.53 10.46
CA GLU A 642 4.02 -14.48 11.91
C GLU A 642 2.80 -15.05 12.63
N HIS A 643 1.61 -15.00 12.01
CA HIS A 643 0.34 -15.24 12.70
C HIS A 643 -0.58 -16.26 12.03
N TRP A 644 -0.15 -16.99 10.99
CA TRP A 644 -1.01 -17.95 10.29
C TRP A 644 -1.67 -18.97 11.23
N GLU A 645 -0.95 -19.49 12.24
CA GLU A 645 -1.52 -20.46 13.20
C GLU A 645 -2.74 -19.88 13.93
N ARG A 646 -2.64 -18.62 14.34
CA ARG A 646 -3.74 -17.89 14.98
C ARG A 646 -4.90 -17.69 14.01
N PHE A 647 -4.62 -17.40 12.74
CA PHE A 647 -5.69 -17.28 11.74
C PHE A 647 -6.44 -18.59 11.54
N LEU A 648 -5.75 -19.74 11.56
CA LEU A 648 -6.37 -21.07 11.44
C LEU A 648 -7.23 -21.49 12.64
N THR A 649 -7.26 -20.71 13.72
CA THR A 649 -8.26 -20.90 14.79
C THR A 649 -9.66 -20.50 14.35
N GLN A 650 -9.78 -19.65 13.32
CA GLN A 650 -11.06 -19.19 12.80
C GLN A 650 -11.62 -20.19 11.78
N PRO A 651 -12.91 -20.60 11.87
CA PRO A 651 -13.48 -21.64 11.00
C PRO A 651 -13.33 -21.35 9.50
N VAL A 652 -13.55 -20.11 9.08
CA VAL A 652 -13.47 -19.69 7.67
C VAL A 652 -12.02 -19.73 7.17
N ALA A 653 -11.09 -19.13 7.90
CA ALA A 653 -9.67 -19.12 7.52
C ALA A 653 -9.10 -20.55 7.49
N ARG A 654 -9.49 -21.40 8.45
CA ARG A 654 -9.15 -22.82 8.48
C ARG A 654 -9.66 -23.55 7.24
N HIS A 655 -10.93 -23.36 6.88
CA HIS A 655 -11.54 -23.98 5.71
C HIS A 655 -10.85 -23.54 4.42
N LEU A 656 -10.61 -22.24 4.25
CA LEU A 656 -9.91 -21.69 3.08
C LEU A 656 -8.48 -22.20 2.94
N ALA A 657 -7.80 -22.52 4.05
CA ALA A 657 -6.43 -23.01 4.04
C ALA A 657 -6.32 -24.53 3.88
N LEU A 658 -7.21 -25.31 4.52
CA LEU A 658 -7.06 -26.77 4.66
C LEU A 658 -8.04 -27.59 3.81
N THR A 659 -9.29 -27.11 3.64
CA THR A 659 -10.37 -27.85 2.97
C THR A 659 -11.14 -26.99 1.96
N PRO A 660 -10.46 -26.26 1.05
CA PRO A 660 -11.08 -25.20 0.25
C PRO A 660 -12.04 -25.68 -0.84
N THR A 661 -11.99 -26.96 -1.19
CA THR A 661 -12.85 -27.60 -2.20
C THR A 661 -14.08 -28.26 -1.59
N ASP A 662 -14.09 -28.42 -0.27
CA ASP A 662 -15.19 -29.05 0.44
C ASP A 662 -16.30 -28.03 0.70
N ARG A 663 -17.50 -28.50 1.04
CA ARG A 663 -18.57 -27.59 1.47
C ARG A 663 -18.19 -26.99 2.83
N PHE A 664 -18.26 -25.66 2.95
CA PHE A 664 -18.06 -25.00 4.24
C PHE A 664 -19.15 -25.42 5.24
N ALA A 665 -18.72 -26.01 6.36
CA ALA A 665 -19.59 -26.36 7.47
C ALA A 665 -19.60 -25.20 8.46
N ASP A 666 -20.67 -24.41 8.44
CA ASP A 666 -20.85 -23.29 9.35
C ASP A 666 -21.26 -23.80 10.74
N SER A 667 -20.56 -23.36 11.79
CA SER A 667 -20.95 -23.65 13.18
C SER A 667 -22.29 -23.01 13.57
N ALA A 668 -22.71 -21.97 12.87
CA ALA A 668 -24.00 -21.30 13.04
C ALA A 668 -25.10 -21.84 12.12
N ALA A 669 -24.95 -23.07 11.58
CA ALA A 669 -25.85 -23.68 10.59
C ALA A 669 -27.26 -24.08 11.11
N ALA A 670 -27.78 -23.44 12.15
CA ALA A 670 -29.21 -23.52 12.44
C ALA A 670 -30.00 -23.00 11.22
N GLU A 671 -31.11 -23.64 10.89
CA GLU A 671 -32.04 -23.11 9.89
C GLU A 671 -32.47 -21.71 10.33
N VAL A 672 -32.13 -20.70 9.52
CA VAL A 672 -32.62 -19.34 9.74
C VAL A 672 -34.01 -19.29 9.15
N ASP A 673 -34.98 -18.93 9.98
CA ASP A 673 -36.33 -18.69 9.52
C ASP A 673 -36.35 -17.48 8.59
N THR A 674 -36.56 -17.74 7.30
CA THR A 674 -36.73 -16.72 6.25
C THR A 674 -38.18 -16.60 5.82
N SER A 675 -39.13 -16.98 6.68
CA SER A 675 -40.55 -16.69 6.46
C SER A 675 -40.78 -15.18 6.36
N LEU A 676 -41.78 -14.78 5.57
CA LEU A 676 -42.12 -13.37 5.37
C LEU A 676 -42.33 -12.63 6.69
N THR A 677 -43.01 -13.27 7.66
CA THR A 677 -43.24 -12.69 9.00
C THR A 677 -41.93 -12.36 9.72
N THR A 678 -40.93 -13.23 9.62
CA THR A 678 -39.63 -13.00 10.24
C THR A 678 -38.82 -11.95 9.50
N LEU A 679 -38.88 -11.92 8.16
CA LEU A 679 -38.23 -10.89 7.35
C LEU A 679 -38.85 -9.50 7.54
N ASP A 680 -40.17 -9.40 7.66
CA ASP A 680 -40.87 -8.14 7.95
C ASP A 680 -40.42 -7.55 9.29
N GLY A 681 -40.21 -8.40 10.31
CA GLY A 681 -39.62 -8.00 11.57
C GLY A 681 -38.16 -7.52 11.42
N VAL A 682 -37.37 -8.16 10.57
CA VAL A 682 -36.00 -7.71 10.25
C VAL A 682 -36.02 -6.33 9.58
N VAL A 683 -36.93 -6.11 8.63
CA VAL A 683 -37.08 -4.83 7.91
C VAL A 683 -37.51 -3.71 8.88
N ALA A 684 -38.40 -4.01 9.84
CA ALA A 684 -38.84 -3.05 10.85
C ALA A 684 -37.72 -2.60 11.80
N ASP A 685 -36.71 -3.46 12.04
CA ASP A 685 -35.60 -3.20 12.96
C ASP A 685 -34.45 -2.38 12.35
N VAL A 686 -34.36 -2.27 11.03
CA VAL A 686 -33.21 -1.65 10.34
C VAL A 686 -33.50 -0.21 9.89
N PRO A 687 -32.48 0.69 9.93
CA PRO A 687 -32.70 2.11 9.67
C PRO A 687 -32.82 2.49 8.19
N ILE A 688 -32.61 1.53 7.27
CA ILE A 688 -32.64 1.76 5.82
C ILE A 688 -33.59 0.73 5.21
N PRO A 689 -34.46 1.13 4.26
CA PRO A 689 -35.35 0.19 3.56
C PRO A 689 -34.58 -1.01 3.02
N ALA A 690 -35.16 -2.20 3.09
CA ALA A 690 -34.57 -3.42 2.56
C ALA A 690 -35.60 -4.20 1.77
N ASP A 691 -35.22 -4.71 0.60
CA ASP A 691 -36.02 -5.71 -0.11
C ASP A 691 -35.90 -7.10 0.54
N GLY A 692 -36.68 -8.09 0.07
CA GLY A 692 -36.69 -9.43 0.66
C GLY A 692 -35.31 -10.10 0.68
N SER A 693 -34.54 -10.00 -0.40
CA SER A 693 -33.19 -10.59 -0.49
C SER A 693 -32.19 -9.90 0.46
N GLN A 694 -32.32 -8.58 0.60
CA GLN A 694 -31.52 -7.81 1.55
C GLN A 694 -31.90 -8.13 3.01
N ALA A 695 -33.19 -8.32 3.30
CA ALA A 695 -33.69 -8.74 4.60
C ALA A 695 -33.19 -10.15 4.97
N GLU A 696 -33.15 -11.08 4.02
CA GLU A 696 -32.54 -12.41 4.22
C GLU A 696 -31.06 -12.32 4.57
N ALA A 697 -30.29 -11.47 3.87
CA ALA A 697 -28.88 -11.26 4.18
C ALA A 697 -28.67 -10.71 5.60
N ILE A 698 -29.53 -9.77 6.03
CA ILE A 698 -29.51 -9.23 7.40
C ILE A 698 -29.88 -10.32 8.40
N ALA A 699 -30.89 -11.15 8.12
CA ALA A 699 -31.30 -12.27 8.97
C ALA A 699 -30.18 -13.32 9.13
N PHE A 700 -29.45 -13.63 8.05
CA PHE A 700 -28.29 -14.52 8.12
C PHE A 700 -27.16 -13.93 8.98
N ALA A 701 -26.84 -12.64 8.83
CA ALA A 701 -25.86 -11.97 9.68
C ALA A 701 -26.30 -11.92 11.15
N ARG A 702 -27.59 -11.67 11.41
CA ARG A 702 -28.24 -11.70 12.73
C ARG A 702 -28.04 -13.05 13.41
N ALA A 703 -28.26 -14.14 12.68
CA ALA A 703 -28.03 -15.50 13.14
C ALA A 703 -26.54 -15.88 13.30
N GLY A 704 -25.61 -15.02 12.86
CA GLY A 704 -24.17 -15.28 12.92
C GLY A 704 -23.66 -16.22 11.83
N ARG A 705 -24.43 -16.40 10.74
CA ARG A 705 -24.00 -17.21 9.60
C ARG A 705 -22.88 -16.52 8.83
N THR A 706 -21.96 -17.32 8.32
CA THR A 706 -20.97 -16.91 7.32
C THR A 706 -21.56 -17.14 5.93
N PHE A 707 -21.60 -16.08 5.11
CA PHE A 707 -22.12 -16.17 3.74
C PHE A 707 -21.41 -15.19 2.80
N VAL A 708 -21.52 -15.45 1.51
CA VAL A 708 -21.08 -14.55 0.44
C VAL A 708 -22.31 -13.81 -0.08
N LEU A 709 -22.24 -12.48 -0.13
CA LEU A 709 -23.30 -11.63 -0.67
C LEU A 709 -22.90 -11.12 -2.05
N GLU A 710 -23.55 -11.63 -3.09
CA GLU A 710 -23.33 -11.22 -4.48
C GLU A 710 -24.47 -10.32 -4.97
N GLY A 711 -24.14 -9.24 -5.67
CA GLY A 711 -25.14 -8.33 -6.23
C GLY A 711 -24.62 -7.55 -7.43
N PRO A 712 -25.36 -7.46 -8.55
CA PRO A 712 -25.02 -6.59 -9.69
C PRO A 712 -24.83 -5.12 -9.29
N PRO A 713 -24.15 -4.27 -10.10
CA PRO A 713 -24.10 -2.83 -9.87
C PRO A 713 -25.52 -2.24 -9.75
N GLY A 714 -25.72 -1.32 -8.79
CA GLY A 714 -27.03 -0.67 -8.58
C GLY A 714 -28.00 -1.40 -7.64
N THR A 715 -27.72 -2.64 -7.22
CA THR A 715 -28.62 -3.46 -6.36
C THR A 715 -28.55 -3.16 -4.86
N GLY A 716 -28.10 -1.97 -4.47
CA GLY A 716 -28.12 -1.55 -3.07
C GLY A 716 -27.10 -2.23 -2.14
N LYS A 717 -26.06 -2.92 -2.64
CA LYS A 717 -25.02 -3.60 -1.82
C LYS A 717 -24.51 -2.79 -0.62
N SER A 718 -24.10 -1.53 -0.83
CA SER A 718 -23.62 -0.67 0.25
C SER A 718 -24.70 -0.37 1.28
N GLN A 719 -25.96 -0.28 0.86
CA GLN A 719 -27.12 -0.12 1.73
C GLN A 719 -27.36 -1.40 2.55
N THR A 720 -27.28 -2.58 1.94
CA THR A 720 -27.35 -3.87 2.67
C THR A 720 -26.24 -3.98 3.71
N ILE A 721 -25.00 -3.60 3.36
CA ILE A 721 -23.87 -3.57 4.30
C ILE A 721 -24.18 -2.62 5.46
N THR A 722 -24.65 -1.40 5.19
CA THR A 722 -24.98 -0.44 6.25
C THR A 722 -26.09 -0.98 7.17
N SER A 723 -27.14 -1.60 6.63
CA SER A 723 -28.20 -2.22 7.44
C SER A 723 -27.67 -3.37 8.31
N ILE A 724 -26.78 -4.22 7.77
CA ILE A 724 -26.10 -5.26 8.55
C ILE A 724 -25.29 -4.62 9.69
N LEU A 725 -24.45 -3.62 9.40
CA LEU A 725 -23.64 -2.95 10.43
C LEU A 725 -24.52 -2.36 11.55
N ALA A 726 -25.58 -1.65 11.19
CA ALA A 726 -26.53 -1.06 12.13
C ALA A 726 -27.21 -2.14 13.00
N ASP A 727 -27.71 -3.21 12.38
CA ASP A 727 -28.37 -4.34 13.04
C ASP A 727 -27.45 -5.04 14.07
N GLN A 728 -26.18 -5.25 13.72
CA GLN A 728 -25.20 -5.91 14.56
C GLN A 728 -24.77 -5.02 15.73
N VAL A 729 -24.57 -3.72 15.49
CA VAL A 729 -24.25 -2.74 16.54
C VAL A 729 -25.42 -2.59 17.52
N ALA A 730 -26.65 -2.54 17.03
CA ALA A 730 -27.86 -2.50 17.88
C ALA A 730 -27.95 -3.71 18.82
N ARG A 731 -27.36 -4.85 18.43
CA ARG A 731 -27.27 -6.09 19.23
C ARG A 731 -26.05 -6.14 20.15
N GLY A 732 -25.31 -5.04 20.28
CA GLY A 732 -24.12 -4.95 21.12
C GLY A 732 -22.90 -5.69 20.57
N ARG A 733 -22.90 -6.07 19.29
CA ARG A 733 -21.75 -6.71 18.65
C ARG A 733 -20.73 -5.66 18.21
N ARG A 734 -19.45 -6.03 18.30
CA ARG A 734 -18.34 -5.24 17.73
C ARG A 734 -18.13 -5.70 16.29
N VAL A 735 -18.07 -4.77 15.35
CA VAL A 735 -17.98 -5.08 13.93
C VAL A 735 -16.74 -4.42 13.32
N LEU A 736 -15.95 -5.18 12.58
CA LEU A 736 -14.85 -4.70 11.76
C LEU A 736 -15.26 -4.80 10.29
N PHE A 737 -15.34 -3.66 9.61
CA PHE A 737 -15.60 -3.60 8.17
C PHE A 737 -14.28 -3.32 7.44
N VAL A 738 -13.91 -4.20 6.51
CA VAL A 738 -12.66 -4.12 5.73
C VAL A 738 -13.02 -4.06 4.25
N ALA A 739 -12.37 -3.19 3.50
CA ALA A 739 -12.50 -3.09 2.04
C ALA A 739 -11.14 -2.79 1.41
N GLU A 740 -10.92 -3.27 0.18
CA GLU A 740 -9.67 -3.04 -0.56
C GLU A 740 -9.47 -1.57 -0.97
N LYS A 741 -10.55 -0.83 -1.23
CA LYS A 741 -10.52 0.55 -1.74
C LYS A 741 -11.12 1.52 -0.74
N GLY A 742 -10.42 2.63 -0.48
CA GLY A 742 -10.88 3.70 0.42
C GLY A 742 -12.27 4.25 0.05
N ALA A 743 -12.58 4.37 -1.24
CA ALA A 743 -13.89 4.83 -1.71
C ALA A 743 -15.07 3.97 -1.19
N ALA A 744 -14.88 2.67 -0.99
CA ALA A 744 -15.92 1.80 -0.44
C ALA A 744 -16.14 2.08 1.07
N LEU A 745 -15.05 2.31 1.81
CA LEU A 745 -15.10 2.73 3.22
C LEU A 745 -15.82 4.07 3.36
N ASP A 746 -15.49 5.06 2.52
CA ASP A 746 -16.12 6.38 2.53
C ASP A 746 -17.62 6.34 2.25
N VAL A 747 -18.05 5.52 1.28
CA VAL A 747 -19.47 5.36 0.97
C VAL A 747 -20.23 4.77 2.16
N VAL A 748 -19.69 3.74 2.81
CA VAL A 748 -20.34 3.11 3.98
C VAL A 748 -20.31 4.05 5.18
N ARG A 749 -19.20 4.77 5.42
CA ARG A 749 -19.07 5.78 6.48
C ARG A 749 -20.09 6.89 6.32
N ARG A 750 -20.26 7.41 5.11
CA ARG A 750 -21.29 8.43 4.81
C ARG A 750 -22.69 7.91 5.11
N ARG A 751 -23.01 6.68 4.71
CA ARG A 751 -24.32 6.07 4.99
C ARG A 751 -24.55 5.81 6.49
N LEU A 752 -23.53 5.38 7.22
CA LEU A 752 -23.60 5.27 8.68
C LEU A 752 -23.85 6.63 9.33
N ALA A 753 -23.25 7.71 8.81
CA ALA A 753 -23.53 9.06 9.28
C ALA A 753 -24.96 9.52 8.97
N GLU A 754 -25.48 9.21 7.77
CA GLU A 754 -26.85 9.50 7.36
C GLU A 754 -27.89 8.85 8.30
N VAL A 755 -27.59 7.67 8.86
CA VAL A 755 -28.46 6.98 9.85
C VAL A 755 -28.09 7.28 11.31
N GLY A 756 -27.22 8.27 11.56
CA GLY A 756 -26.86 8.71 12.92
C GLY A 756 -25.85 7.85 13.67
N LEU A 757 -25.22 6.87 13.02
CA LEU A 757 -24.25 5.95 13.63
C LEU A 757 -22.78 6.45 13.58
N ALA A 758 -22.53 7.65 13.04
CA ALA A 758 -21.18 8.22 12.95
C ALA A 758 -20.40 8.24 14.29
N PRO A 759 -20.99 8.60 15.45
CA PRO A 759 -20.27 8.60 16.73
C PRO A 759 -19.77 7.22 17.17
N PHE A 760 -20.37 6.15 16.65
CA PHE A 760 -20.01 4.76 16.97
C PHE A 760 -19.07 4.12 15.94
N ALA A 761 -18.70 4.86 14.89
CA ALA A 761 -17.78 4.40 13.85
C ALA A 761 -16.37 4.96 14.10
N LEU A 762 -15.38 4.08 14.13
CA LEU A 762 -13.96 4.46 14.16
C LEU A 762 -13.32 4.07 12.83
N ASP A 763 -12.89 5.08 12.07
CA ASP A 763 -12.08 4.88 10.88
C ASP A 763 -10.61 4.69 11.25
N LEU A 764 -10.03 3.56 10.85
CA LEU A 764 -8.64 3.20 11.10
C LEU A 764 -7.70 3.61 9.94
N HIS A 765 -8.24 4.04 8.80
CA HIS A 765 -7.50 4.41 7.60
C HIS A 765 -7.40 5.93 7.36
N ASP A 766 -7.83 6.73 8.33
CA ASP A 766 -7.79 8.18 8.22
C ASP A 766 -6.33 8.67 8.24
N GLU A 767 -5.85 9.17 7.09
CA GLU A 767 -4.46 9.60 6.82
C GLU A 767 -3.89 10.57 7.88
N HIS A 768 -4.73 11.18 8.72
CA HIS A 768 -4.35 12.20 9.68
C HIS A 768 -4.62 11.79 11.14
N ALA A 769 -5.11 10.57 11.38
CA ALA A 769 -5.52 10.07 12.70
C ALA A 769 -4.33 9.88 13.63
N THR A 770 -3.90 10.98 14.26
CA THR A 770 -2.95 10.93 15.37
C THR A 770 -3.58 10.20 16.58
N PRO A 771 -2.77 9.61 17.47
CA PRO A 771 -3.27 9.03 18.73
C PRO A 771 -4.12 10.02 19.56
N ALA A 772 -3.87 11.33 19.43
CA ALA A 772 -4.68 12.37 20.04
C ALA A 772 -6.10 12.44 19.44
N GLN A 773 -6.22 12.39 18.11
CA GLN A 773 -7.51 12.41 17.42
C GLN A 773 -8.33 11.14 17.67
N VAL A 774 -7.67 9.96 17.71
CA VAL A 774 -8.34 8.70 18.06
C VAL A 774 -8.91 8.78 19.48
N ARG A 775 -8.11 9.28 20.45
CA ARG A 775 -8.57 9.49 21.83
C ARG A 775 -9.76 10.45 21.91
N GLU A 776 -9.73 11.53 21.14
CA GLU A 776 -10.85 12.49 21.10
C GLU A 776 -12.11 11.88 20.49
N ARG A 777 -11.99 11.09 19.41
CA ARG A 777 -13.13 10.34 18.84
C ARG A 777 -13.73 9.36 19.85
N LEU A 778 -12.89 8.61 20.55
CA LEU A 778 -13.32 7.70 21.61
C LEU A 778 -14.02 8.45 22.76
N ARG A 779 -13.48 9.61 23.16
CA ARG A 779 -14.10 10.48 24.18
C ARG A 779 -15.49 10.96 23.74
N LEU A 780 -15.62 11.41 22.49
CA LEU A 780 -16.89 11.85 21.92
C LEU A 780 -17.91 10.71 21.84
N ALA A 781 -17.47 9.50 21.46
CA ALA A 781 -18.30 8.31 21.43
C ALA A 781 -18.82 7.93 22.84
N ILE A 782 -17.95 7.96 23.85
CA ILE A 782 -18.31 7.67 25.25
C ILE A 782 -19.26 8.73 25.81
N ALA A 783 -19.08 10.01 25.44
CA ALA A 783 -19.92 11.11 25.90
C ALA A 783 -21.26 11.20 25.16
N HIS A 784 -21.46 10.42 24.09
CA HIS A 784 -22.67 10.47 23.29
C HIS A 784 -23.83 9.76 24.00
N LEU A 785 -24.83 10.54 24.44
CA LEU A 785 -26.06 10.06 25.08
C LEU A 785 -27.25 10.30 24.13
N PRO A 786 -27.66 9.31 23.32
CA PRO A 786 -28.83 9.46 22.46
C PRO A 786 -30.10 9.58 23.32
N ARG A 787 -31.02 10.47 22.91
CA ARG A 787 -32.38 10.57 23.46
C ARG A 787 -33.38 10.01 22.44
N PRO A 788 -33.69 8.70 22.48
CA PRO A 788 -34.53 8.09 21.47
C PRO A 788 -36.00 8.52 21.64
N ASP A 789 -36.69 8.72 20.51
CA ASP A 789 -38.15 8.81 20.48
C ASP A 789 -38.75 7.39 20.46
N GLN A 790 -38.85 6.80 21.65
CA GLN A 790 -39.36 5.44 21.80
C GLN A 790 -40.81 5.31 21.31
N ALA A 791 -41.62 6.36 21.49
CA ALA A 791 -43.03 6.37 21.12
C ALA A 791 -43.20 6.46 19.60
N GLY A 792 -42.45 7.35 18.94
CA GLY A 792 -42.43 7.45 17.48
C GLY A 792 -41.93 6.16 16.81
N PHE A 793 -40.90 5.53 17.36
CA PHE A 793 -40.41 4.24 16.86
C PHE A 793 -41.48 3.14 16.98
N GLN A 794 -42.17 3.04 18.12
CA GLN A 794 -43.25 2.06 18.32
C GLN A 794 -44.43 2.29 17.37
N ALA A 795 -44.82 3.54 17.14
CA ALA A 795 -45.87 3.89 16.18
C ALA A 795 -45.48 3.45 14.76
N ALA A 796 -44.28 3.82 14.29
CA ALA A 796 -43.78 3.44 12.97
C ALA A 796 -43.66 1.92 12.80
N ALA A 797 -43.18 1.19 13.81
CA ALA A 797 -43.09 -0.27 13.78
C ALA A 797 -44.49 -0.93 13.67
N THR A 798 -45.49 -0.36 14.35
CA THR A 798 -46.89 -0.83 14.28
C THR A 798 -47.48 -0.59 12.89
N ASP A 799 -47.22 0.57 12.29
CA ASP A 799 -47.65 0.90 10.92
C ASP A 799 -47.04 -0.06 9.89
N VAL A 800 -45.75 -0.38 10.01
CA VAL A 800 -45.08 -1.37 9.15
C VAL A 800 -45.70 -2.75 9.34
N SER A 801 -45.90 -3.20 10.58
CA SER A 801 -46.49 -4.51 10.87
C SER A 801 -47.92 -4.65 10.33
N SER A 802 -48.76 -3.62 10.46
CA SER A 802 -50.13 -3.63 9.96
C SER A 802 -50.21 -3.60 8.43
N SER A 803 -49.32 -2.83 7.78
CA SER A 803 -49.19 -2.79 6.32
C SER A 803 -48.71 -4.13 5.76
N ALA A 804 -47.69 -4.72 6.37
CA ALA A 804 -47.17 -6.04 6.02
C ALA A 804 -48.25 -7.12 6.15
N ALA A 805 -49.00 -7.14 7.26
CA ALA A 805 -50.10 -8.08 7.47
C ALA A 805 -51.20 -7.95 6.39
N THR A 806 -51.51 -6.72 5.96
CA THR A 806 -52.49 -6.45 4.90
C THR A 806 -52.03 -7.03 3.55
N LEU A 807 -50.76 -6.81 3.18
CA LEU A 807 -50.17 -7.35 1.96
C LEU A 807 -50.06 -8.88 1.99
N ALA A 808 -49.66 -9.44 3.13
CA ALA A 808 -49.59 -10.90 3.33
C ALA A 808 -50.98 -11.54 3.20
N SER A 809 -52.01 -10.93 3.78
CA SER A 809 -53.41 -11.37 3.64
C SER A 809 -53.90 -11.28 2.19
N TYR A 810 -53.56 -10.21 1.46
CA TYR A 810 -53.86 -10.11 0.03
C TYR A 810 -53.20 -11.23 -0.79
N ALA A 811 -51.90 -11.46 -0.60
CA ALA A 811 -51.17 -12.52 -1.29
C ALA A 811 -51.74 -13.91 -0.96
N ALA A 812 -52.01 -14.20 0.31
CA ALA A 812 -52.62 -15.45 0.74
C ALA A 812 -53.98 -15.67 0.07
N ARG A 813 -54.84 -14.65 -0.01
CA ARG A 813 -56.14 -14.73 -0.68
C ARG A 813 -56.04 -15.01 -2.17
N LEU A 814 -55.04 -14.47 -2.86
CA LEU A 814 -54.81 -14.72 -4.29
C LEU A 814 -54.52 -16.20 -4.59
N HIS A 815 -53.87 -16.89 -3.64
CA HIS A 815 -53.48 -18.30 -3.74
C HIS A 815 -54.43 -19.27 -3.02
N SER A 816 -55.39 -18.75 -2.23
CA SER A 816 -56.39 -19.59 -1.57
C SER A 816 -57.45 -20.09 -2.56
N PRO A 817 -57.80 -21.38 -2.53
CA PRO A 817 -58.84 -21.93 -3.40
C PRO A 817 -60.24 -21.45 -2.97
N GLY A 818 -61.02 -20.96 -3.92
CA GLY A 818 -62.43 -20.63 -3.73
C GLY A 818 -63.34 -21.86 -3.81
N GLY A 819 -64.66 -21.65 -3.81
CA GLY A 819 -65.67 -22.73 -3.86
C GLY A 819 -65.61 -23.63 -5.11
N ALA A 820 -64.92 -23.21 -6.16
CA ALA A 820 -64.64 -24.01 -7.36
C ALA A 820 -63.39 -24.89 -7.23
N GLY A 821 -62.73 -24.92 -6.07
CA GLY A 821 -61.47 -25.65 -5.84
C GLY A 821 -60.24 -25.01 -6.50
N LEU A 822 -60.38 -23.82 -7.08
CA LEU A 822 -59.33 -23.06 -7.74
C LEU A 822 -59.09 -21.73 -7.02
N SER A 823 -57.82 -21.33 -6.90
CA SER A 823 -57.42 -19.97 -6.53
C SER A 823 -57.46 -19.04 -7.73
N ALA A 824 -57.50 -17.72 -7.52
CA ALA A 824 -57.41 -16.74 -8.60
C ALA A 824 -56.12 -16.94 -9.42
N TYR A 825 -55.00 -17.22 -8.74
CA TYR A 825 -53.73 -17.54 -9.39
C TYR A 825 -53.82 -18.81 -10.24
N SER A 826 -54.32 -19.92 -9.68
CA SER A 826 -54.40 -21.20 -10.42
C SER A 826 -55.42 -21.16 -11.55
N ALA A 827 -56.52 -20.42 -11.39
CA ALA A 827 -57.51 -20.22 -12.45
C ALA A 827 -56.91 -19.44 -13.62
N GLN A 828 -56.18 -18.34 -13.33
CA GLN A 828 -55.49 -17.57 -14.36
C GLN A 828 -54.36 -18.38 -15.02
N ALA A 829 -53.59 -19.14 -14.25
CA ALA A 829 -52.54 -20.01 -14.78
C ALA A 829 -53.10 -21.10 -15.71
N GLN A 830 -54.22 -21.72 -15.33
CA GLN A 830 -54.91 -22.69 -16.19
C GLN A 830 -55.51 -22.03 -17.44
N LEU A 831 -56.11 -20.84 -17.32
CA LEU A 831 -56.62 -20.09 -18.46
C LEU A 831 -55.49 -19.73 -19.44
N LEU A 832 -54.35 -19.27 -18.94
CA LEU A 832 -53.15 -18.99 -19.75
C LEU A 832 -52.62 -20.26 -20.43
N ALA A 833 -52.64 -21.40 -19.74
CA ALA A 833 -52.20 -22.69 -20.29
C ALA A 833 -53.15 -23.26 -21.36
N LEU A 834 -54.46 -22.98 -21.25
CA LEU A 834 -55.47 -23.41 -22.22
C LEU A 834 -55.44 -22.60 -23.53
N GLY A 835 -54.84 -21.40 -23.52
CA GLY A 835 -54.73 -20.55 -24.70
C GLY A 835 -56.08 -20.00 -25.20
N GLN A 836 -56.14 -19.54 -26.45
CA GLN A 836 -57.37 -19.04 -27.08
C GLN A 836 -58.24 -20.22 -27.52
N GLY A 837 -59.39 -20.43 -26.86
CA GLY A 837 -60.37 -21.47 -27.19
C GLY A 837 -61.77 -20.90 -27.45
N PRO A 838 -62.74 -21.73 -27.86
CA PRO A 838 -64.13 -21.30 -28.05
C PRO A 838 -64.72 -20.77 -26.73
N ILE A 839 -65.08 -19.48 -26.73
CA ILE A 839 -65.69 -18.80 -25.59
C ILE A 839 -67.20 -19.03 -25.65
N ALA A 840 -67.77 -19.66 -24.61
CA ALA A 840 -69.21 -19.74 -24.44
C ALA A 840 -69.69 -18.51 -23.64
N PRO A 841 -70.52 -17.62 -24.22
CA PRO A 841 -71.09 -16.50 -23.49
C PRO A 841 -72.09 -17.04 -22.46
N VAL A 842 -71.80 -16.85 -21.17
CA VAL A 842 -72.79 -17.06 -20.12
C VAL A 842 -73.85 -15.97 -20.25
N ALA A 843 -75.10 -16.36 -20.40
CA ALA A 843 -76.21 -15.43 -20.61
C ALA A 843 -76.40 -14.50 -19.37
N PRO A 844 -76.38 -13.17 -19.54
CA PRO A 844 -76.42 -12.21 -18.45
C PRO A 844 -77.87 -11.96 -18.01
N TYR A 845 -78.44 -12.87 -17.23
CA TYR A 845 -79.67 -12.59 -16.47
C TYR A 845 -79.43 -12.44 -14.96
N SER A 846 -78.18 -12.28 -14.51
CA SER A 846 -77.89 -12.08 -13.09
C SER A 846 -76.76 -11.09 -12.78
N VAL A 847 -76.43 -10.16 -13.68
CA VAL A 847 -75.70 -8.92 -13.34
C VAL A 847 -76.09 -7.85 -14.37
N ARG A 848 -77.12 -7.05 -14.09
CA ARG A 848 -77.29 -5.75 -14.75
C ARG A 848 -76.75 -4.69 -13.80
N VAL A 849 -75.47 -4.38 -13.92
CA VAL A 849 -74.99 -3.05 -13.52
C VAL A 849 -75.33 -2.14 -14.68
N ARG A 850 -76.23 -1.19 -14.44
CA ARG A 850 -76.63 -0.19 -15.43
C ARG A 850 -75.50 0.83 -15.58
N THR A 851 -74.48 0.50 -16.36
CA THR A 851 -73.48 1.47 -16.81
C THR A 851 -74.06 2.29 -17.97
N ASP A 852 -74.96 3.22 -17.67
CA ASP A 852 -75.17 4.41 -18.50
C ASP A 852 -75.80 5.52 -17.64
N PRO A 853 -75.18 6.71 -17.55
CA PRO A 853 -75.78 7.84 -16.84
C PRO A 853 -77.02 8.31 -17.61
N PRO A 854 -78.15 8.60 -16.95
CA PRO A 854 -79.23 9.29 -17.62
C PRO A 854 -78.76 10.72 -17.95
N THR A 855 -78.45 10.95 -19.23
CA THR A 855 -78.43 12.27 -19.82
C THR A 855 -79.83 12.87 -19.72
N GLY A 856 -80.02 13.84 -18.83
CA GLY A 856 -81.29 14.55 -18.69
C GLY A 856 -81.19 15.63 -17.62
N HIS A 857 -81.19 16.88 -18.06
CA HIS A 857 -81.27 18.07 -17.22
C HIS A 857 -82.62 18.17 -16.50
N ASP A 858 -82.63 18.94 -15.40
CA ASP A 858 -83.79 19.50 -14.69
C ASP A 858 -84.75 18.55 -13.97
N VAL A 859 -84.47 18.26 -12.69
CA VAL A 859 -85.38 18.49 -11.54
C VAL A 859 -84.48 18.72 -10.32
N GLY A 860 -84.76 19.76 -9.52
CA GLY A 860 -83.95 20.11 -8.35
C GLY A 860 -83.70 18.93 -7.42
N ASP A 861 -82.43 18.75 -7.02
CA ASP A 861 -81.98 17.69 -6.13
C ASP A 861 -82.81 17.70 -4.83
N PRO A 862 -83.55 16.62 -4.49
CA PRO A 862 -84.09 16.48 -3.15
C PRO A 862 -82.93 16.33 -2.15
N PRO A 863 -83.10 16.81 -0.90
CA PRO A 863 -82.08 16.67 0.13
C PRO A 863 -81.77 15.18 0.37
N LEU A 864 -80.48 14.88 0.58
CA LEU A 864 -79.99 13.56 0.93
C LEU A 864 -80.72 13.07 2.20
N ASP A 865 -81.66 12.12 2.07
CA ASP A 865 -82.30 11.48 3.23
C ASP A 865 -81.31 10.48 3.83
N ILE A 866 -80.40 11.00 4.64
CA ILE A 866 -79.39 10.23 5.38
C ILE A 866 -80.06 9.13 6.22
N ASP A 867 -81.28 9.37 6.71
CA ASP A 867 -82.02 8.36 7.46
C ASP A 867 -82.58 7.26 6.55
N ALA A 868 -82.94 7.54 5.29
CA ALA A 868 -83.29 6.51 4.31
C ALA A 868 -82.09 5.65 3.93
N CYS A 869 -80.93 6.25 3.68
CA CYS A 869 -79.68 5.52 3.43
C CYS A 869 -79.30 4.66 4.64
N ARG A 870 -79.40 5.21 5.85
CA ARG A 870 -79.12 4.48 7.10
C ARG A 870 -80.10 3.34 7.34
N ARG A 871 -81.40 3.52 7.04
CA ARG A 871 -82.42 2.46 7.12
C ARG A 871 -82.17 1.36 6.07
N ALA A 872 -81.81 1.72 4.84
CA ALA A 872 -81.52 0.77 3.78
C ALA A 872 -80.28 -0.08 4.09
N VAL A 873 -79.18 0.55 4.52
CA VAL A 873 -77.94 -0.13 4.94
C VAL A 873 -78.20 -1.02 6.17
N ALA A 874 -78.88 -0.51 7.21
CA ALA A 874 -79.18 -1.31 8.40
C ALA A 874 -80.10 -2.51 8.09
N ALA A 875 -81.09 -2.34 7.20
CA ALA A 875 -81.99 -3.41 6.77
C ALA A 875 -81.27 -4.45 5.90
N ALA A 876 -80.39 -4.02 5.00
CA ALA A 876 -79.55 -4.91 4.20
C ALA A 876 -78.58 -5.71 5.08
N THR A 877 -77.95 -5.06 6.06
CA THR A 877 -77.03 -5.72 7.02
C THR A 877 -77.76 -6.78 7.86
N GLY A 878 -79.02 -6.51 8.25
CA GLY A 878 -79.85 -7.49 8.97
C GLY A 878 -80.27 -8.70 8.12
N LEU A 879 -80.55 -8.51 6.83
CA LEU A 879 -80.82 -9.60 5.88
C LEU A 879 -79.55 -10.41 5.55
N LEU A 880 -78.40 -9.74 5.44
CA LEU A 880 -77.08 -10.37 5.25
C LEU A 880 -76.65 -11.19 6.47
N ALA A 881 -76.96 -10.73 7.70
CA ALA A 881 -76.74 -11.51 8.92
C ALA A 881 -77.59 -12.79 8.98
N GLY A 882 -78.74 -12.82 8.28
CA GLY A 882 -79.59 -14.00 8.12
C GLY A 882 -79.03 -15.10 7.20
N LEU A 883 -77.93 -14.85 6.49
CA LEU A 883 -77.27 -15.81 5.60
C LEU A 883 -76.27 -16.73 6.33
N GLY A 884 -76.16 -16.60 7.66
CA GLY A 884 -75.30 -17.43 8.51
C GLY A 884 -73.92 -16.80 8.73
N SER A 885 -73.47 -16.79 9.99
CA SER A 885 -72.23 -16.14 10.43
C SER A 885 -70.93 -16.88 10.12
N ALA A 886 -70.92 -17.76 9.10
CA ALA A 886 -69.75 -18.54 8.73
C ALA A 886 -69.44 -18.39 7.25
N GLY A 887 -68.45 -17.54 6.94
CA GLY A 887 -67.83 -17.48 5.62
C GLY A 887 -68.38 -16.39 4.71
N PHE A 888 -68.04 -15.13 5.00
CA PHE A 888 -67.93 -14.10 3.96
C PHE A 888 -66.45 -13.84 3.70
N ASP A 889 -65.87 -14.58 2.75
CA ASP A 889 -64.70 -14.10 2.01
C ASP A 889 -65.24 -13.23 0.87
N ALA A 890 -64.58 -12.10 0.59
CA ALA A 890 -65.03 -11.05 -0.34
C ALA A 890 -65.31 -11.48 -1.80
N TRP A 891 -65.18 -12.78 -2.11
CA TRP A 891 -65.43 -13.40 -3.42
C TRP A 891 -66.28 -14.69 -3.35
N GLY A 892 -66.94 -14.97 -2.23
CA GLY A 892 -67.82 -16.13 -2.07
C GLY A 892 -69.22 -15.90 -2.65
N PHE A 893 -69.73 -16.85 -3.45
CA PHE A 893 -71.16 -16.91 -3.78
C PHE A 893 -71.95 -17.42 -2.57
N ALA A 894 -73.10 -16.79 -2.29
CA ALA A 894 -73.97 -17.18 -1.17
C ALA A 894 -74.41 -18.66 -1.30
N SER A 895 -74.29 -19.41 -0.21
CA SER A 895 -74.61 -20.85 -0.16
C SER A 895 -76.12 -21.15 -0.04
N ALA A 896 -76.96 -20.13 0.22
CA ALA A 896 -78.41 -20.20 0.15
C ALA A 896 -79.02 -18.83 -0.21
N MET A 897 -80.15 -18.84 -0.93
CA MET A 897 -80.90 -17.61 -1.25
C MET A 897 -81.76 -17.16 -0.06
N PRO A 898 -81.76 -15.86 0.30
CA PRO A 898 -82.65 -15.34 1.32
C PRO A 898 -84.12 -15.49 0.91
N ALA A 899 -85.02 -15.67 1.88
CA ALA A 899 -86.44 -15.95 1.61
C ALA A 899 -87.18 -14.83 0.85
N ASP A 900 -86.69 -13.59 0.90
CA ASP A 900 -87.26 -12.44 0.20
C ASP A 900 -86.18 -11.76 -0.66
N VAL A 901 -85.83 -12.45 -1.74
CA VAL A 901 -84.81 -12.05 -2.71
C VAL A 901 -85.12 -10.70 -3.36
N VAL A 902 -86.40 -10.41 -3.60
CA VAL A 902 -86.85 -9.16 -4.23
C VAL A 902 -86.56 -7.97 -3.34
N ARG A 903 -86.84 -8.10 -2.04
CA ARG A 903 -86.56 -7.05 -1.06
C ARG A 903 -85.05 -6.83 -0.86
N LEU A 904 -84.24 -7.89 -0.91
CA LEU A 904 -82.79 -7.75 -0.86
C LEU A 904 -82.26 -7.01 -2.09
N PHE A 905 -82.73 -7.35 -3.29
CA PHE A 905 -82.30 -6.65 -4.50
C PHE A 905 -82.72 -5.19 -4.52
N SER A 906 -83.95 -4.84 -4.09
CA SER A 906 -84.34 -3.42 -3.97
C SER A 906 -83.48 -2.66 -2.95
N LEU A 907 -83.14 -3.27 -1.81
CA LEU A 907 -82.27 -2.61 -0.81
C LEU A 907 -80.83 -2.42 -1.30
N VAL A 908 -80.31 -3.35 -2.10
CA VAL A 908 -79.00 -3.22 -2.74
C VAL A 908 -79.03 -2.14 -3.82
N GLU A 909 -80.09 -2.09 -4.62
CA GLU A 909 -80.29 -1.06 -5.64
C GLU A 909 -80.42 0.33 -4.99
N ASP A 910 -81.19 0.46 -3.91
CA ASP A 910 -81.32 1.71 -3.15
C ASP A 910 -79.98 2.16 -2.52
N ALA A 911 -79.17 1.21 -2.04
CA ALA A 911 -77.84 1.51 -1.49
C ALA A 911 -76.85 1.91 -2.58
N ASP A 912 -76.86 1.26 -3.73
CA ASP A 912 -75.97 1.55 -4.87
C ASP A 912 -76.31 2.92 -5.49
N VAL A 913 -77.60 3.26 -5.57
CA VAL A 913 -78.07 4.59 -5.97
C VAL A 913 -77.60 5.66 -4.97
N ALA A 914 -77.71 5.39 -3.66
CA ALA A 914 -77.27 6.32 -2.62
C ALA A 914 -75.75 6.56 -2.62
N VAL A 915 -74.95 5.51 -2.82
CA VAL A 915 -73.48 5.61 -2.90
C VAL A 915 -73.06 6.32 -4.19
N THR A 916 -73.71 6.01 -5.32
CA THR A 916 -73.42 6.69 -6.60
C THR A 916 -73.82 8.17 -6.55
N ASP A 917 -74.88 8.53 -5.85
CA ASP A 917 -75.27 9.94 -5.64
C ASP A 917 -74.27 10.67 -4.74
N LEU A 918 -73.78 10.01 -3.68
CA LEU A 918 -72.72 10.52 -2.83
C LEU A 918 -71.42 10.74 -3.61
N ASP A 919 -70.95 9.76 -4.38
CA ASP A 919 -69.75 9.88 -5.21
C ASP A 919 -69.86 10.98 -6.26
N ARG A 920 -71.03 11.14 -6.89
CA ARG A 920 -71.27 12.22 -7.85
C ARG A 920 -71.17 13.61 -7.21
N ARG A 921 -71.71 13.76 -5.99
CA ARG A 921 -71.63 15.03 -5.23
C ARG A 921 -70.21 15.29 -4.70
N LEU A 922 -69.43 14.24 -4.39
CA LEU A 922 -68.04 14.34 -3.94
C LEU A 922 -67.02 14.52 -5.07
N ALA A 923 -67.37 14.19 -6.31
CA ALA A 923 -66.50 14.36 -7.48
C ALA A 923 -66.04 15.81 -7.71
N GLY A 924 -66.82 16.80 -7.26
CA GLY A 924 -66.47 18.23 -7.30
C GLY A 924 -65.63 18.74 -6.12
N CYS A 925 -65.43 17.93 -5.08
CA CYS A 925 -64.66 18.33 -3.90
C CYS A 925 -63.15 18.15 -4.12
N ALA A 926 -62.31 18.97 -3.49
CA ALA A 926 -60.86 18.82 -3.56
C ALA A 926 -60.38 17.47 -2.96
N GLU A 927 -59.30 16.90 -3.48
CA GLU A 927 -58.77 15.58 -3.07
C GLU A 927 -58.62 15.38 -1.54
N PRO A 928 -58.18 16.39 -0.75
CA PRO A 928 -58.08 16.24 0.70
C PRO A 928 -59.43 16.02 1.41
N ILE A 929 -60.52 16.53 0.83
CA ILE A 929 -61.89 16.40 1.36
C ILE A 929 -62.42 15.00 1.08
N ARG A 930 -62.18 14.49 -0.12
CA ARG A 930 -62.51 13.09 -0.48
C ARG A 930 -61.75 12.11 0.41
N ALA A 931 -60.47 12.37 0.68
CA ALA A 931 -59.66 11.55 1.57
C ALA A 931 -60.12 11.58 3.03
N ALA A 932 -60.54 12.76 3.54
CA ALA A 932 -61.08 12.89 4.90
C ALA A 932 -62.42 12.16 5.05
N LEU A 933 -63.30 12.23 4.05
CA LEU A 933 -64.57 11.49 4.04
C LEU A 933 -64.36 9.98 3.94
N ALA A 934 -63.41 9.53 3.11
CA ALA A 934 -63.08 8.12 2.95
C ALA A 934 -62.47 7.47 4.21
N THR A 935 -61.99 8.27 5.15
CA THR A 935 -61.36 7.81 6.41
C THR A 935 -62.24 7.99 7.64
N ALA A 936 -63.42 8.57 7.50
CA ALA A 936 -64.37 8.75 8.59
C ALA A 936 -65.02 7.41 8.98
N MET A 937 -64.75 6.95 10.20
CA MET A 937 -65.16 5.64 10.70
C MET A 937 -66.32 5.75 11.70
N THR A 938 -66.67 6.97 12.10
CA THR A 938 -67.72 7.24 13.08
C THR A 938 -68.66 8.35 12.61
N THR A 939 -69.91 8.33 13.08
CA THR A 939 -70.91 9.36 12.76
C THR A 939 -70.45 10.76 13.17
N THR A 940 -69.72 10.87 14.28
CA THR A 940 -69.18 12.14 14.78
C THR A 940 -68.06 12.70 13.89
N GLU A 941 -67.28 11.85 13.23
CA GLU A 941 -66.26 12.29 12.27
C GLU A 941 -66.90 12.81 10.98
N LEU A 942 -67.93 12.11 10.48
CA LEU A 942 -68.73 12.55 9.34
C LEU A 942 -69.43 13.89 9.60
N GLU A 943 -69.99 14.09 10.79
CA GLU A 943 -70.62 15.35 11.20
C GLU A 943 -69.60 16.51 11.29
N ARG A 944 -68.38 16.25 11.78
CA ARG A 944 -67.30 17.26 11.84
C ARG A 944 -66.76 17.63 10.47
N ILE A 945 -66.63 16.66 9.59
CA ILE A 945 -66.22 16.88 8.19
C ILE A 945 -67.32 17.64 7.45
N GLY A 946 -68.58 17.26 7.64
CA GLY A 946 -69.74 18.00 7.12
C GLY A 946 -69.74 19.45 7.59
N TRP A 947 -69.50 19.70 8.88
CA TRP A 947 -69.40 21.05 9.44
C TRP A 947 -68.27 21.87 8.82
N LEU A 948 -67.06 21.30 8.68
CA LEU A 948 -65.90 21.94 8.05
C LEU A 948 -66.15 22.31 6.58
N LEU A 949 -66.91 21.49 5.85
CA LEU A 949 -67.20 21.69 4.43
C LEU A 949 -68.30 22.73 4.17
N THR A 950 -69.16 22.97 5.15
CA THR A 950 -70.23 23.98 5.07
C THR A 950 -69.83 25.35 5.63
N ASN A 951 -68.61 25.50 6.13
CA ASN A 951 -68.17 26.72 6.81
C ASN A 951 -67.18 27.50 5.92
N ASP A 952 -67.67 28.52 5.21
CA ASP A 952 -66.93 29.35 4.24
C ASP A 952 -65.73 30.14 4.83
N ALA A 953 -65.44 29.97 6.12
CA ALA A 953 -64.45 30.76 6.86
C ALA A 953 -63.00 30.25 6.73
N LEU A 954 -62.74 29.09 6.13
CA LEU A 954 -61.42 28.46 6.11
C LEU A 954 -60.95 28.13 4.69
N SER A 955 -59.94 28.85 4.21
CA SER A 955 -59.32 28.56 2.91
C SER A 955 -58.35 27.37 2.99
N PRO A 956 -58.10 26.64 1.90
CA PRO A 956 -57.10 25.58 1.85
C PRO A 956 -55.69 26.03 2.27
N GLU A 957 -55.35 27.30 2.01
CA GLU A 957 -54.08 27.91 2.42
C GLU A 957 -53.96 28.02 3.95
N VAL A 958 -55.08 28.26 4.65
CA VAL A 958 -55.14 28.26 6.12
C VAL A 958 -54.97 26.84 6.68
N LEU A 959 -55.55 25.84 6.02
CA LEU A 959 -55.37 24.42 6.39
C LEU A 959 -53.91 23.98 6.22
N ASP A 960 -53.22 24.41 5.16
CA ASP A 960 -51.80 24.10 4.99
C ASP A 960 -50.90 24.85 6.00
N GLU A 961 -51.22 26.10 6.33
CA GLU A 961 -50.49 26.84 7.36
C GLU A 961 -50.62 26.17 8.75
N THR A 962 -51.75 25.51 9.06
CA THR A 962 -51.89 24.76 10.33
C THR A 962 -50.91 23.60 10.49
N ARG A 963 -50.30 23.14 9.38
CA ARG A 963 -49.24 22.12 9.38
C ARG A 963 -47.85 22.72 9.56
N SER A 964 -47.72 24.04 9.48
CA SER A 964 -46.44 24.74 9.62
C SER A 964 -45.93 24.65 11.06
N ARG A 965 -44.60 24.60 11.19
CA ARG A 965 -43.95 24.59 12.52
C ARG A 965 -44.29 25.86 13.30
N ARG A 966 -44.35 27.01 12.61
CA ARG A 966 -44.71 28.30 13.18
C ARG A 966 -46.13 28.29 13.79
N TRP A 967 -47.10 27.69 13.09
CA TRP A 967 -48.47 27.60 13.58
C TRP A 967 -48.59 26.70 14.80
N ARG A 968 -47.91 25.54 14.80
CA ARG A 968 -47.86 24.63 15.96
C ARG A 968 -47.23 25.30 17.19
N GLU A 969 -46.10 26.00 17.02
CA GLU A 969 -45.42 26.70 18.12
C GLU A 969 -46.31 27.83 18.70
N ALA A 970 -47.01 28.58 17.84
CA ALA A 970 -47.92 29.64 18.29
C ALA A 970 -49.21 29.10 18.95
N ARG A 971 -49.73 27.94 18.50
CA ARG A 971 -50.82 27.23 19.18
C ARG A 971 -50.38 26.78 20.58
N ASP A 972 -49.22 26.14 20.67
CA ASP A 972 -48.71 25.62 21.95
C ASP A 972 -48.46 26.75 22.95
N GLU A 973 -47.97 27.90 22.48
CA GLU A 973 -47.87 29.11 23.30
C GLU A 973 -49.24 29.60 23.78
N LEU A 974 -50.25 29.61 22.91
CA LEU A 974 -51.60 30.03 23.25
C LEU A 974 -52.28 29.09 24.25
N GLU A 975 -52.11 27.76 24.11
CA GLU A 975 -52.59 26.77 25.06
C GLU A 975 -51.88 26.90 26.43
N ALA A 976 -50.58 27.14 26.43
CA ALA A 976 -49.82 27.38 27.66
C ALA A 976 -50.29 28.64 28.39
N ARG A 977 -50.55 29.73 27.65
CA ARG A 977 -51.06 30.98 28.23
C ARG A 977 -52.51 30.87 28.70
N GLN A 978 -53.36 30.12 28.01
CA GLN A 978 -54.72 29.81 28.50
C GLN A 978 -54.66 29.00 29.80
N THR A 979 -53.79 27.99 29.88
CA THR A 979 -53.58 27.21 31.11
C THR A 979 -53.06 28.08 32.26
N HIS A 980 -52.18 29.05 31.94
CA HIS A 980 -51.72 30.04 32.91
C HIS A 980 -52.84 30.95 33.39
N LEU A 981 -53.69 31.45 32.48
CA LEU A 981 -54.87 32.25 32.80
C LEU A 981 -55.83 31.48 33.71
N ASP A 982 -56.13 30.21 33.40
CA ASP A 982 -57.00 29.36 34.23
C ASP A 982 -56.43 29.21 35.66
N THR A 983 -55.10 29.08 35.78
CA THR A 983 -54.40 29.00 37.06
C THR A 983 -54.47 30.31 37.84
N LEU A 984 -54.28 31.46 37.17
CA LEU A 984 -54.38 32.79 37.78
C LEU A 984 -55.81 33.13 38.20
N ALA A 985 -56.80 32.70 37.41
CA ALA A 985 -58.21 33.01 37.62
C ALA A 985 -58.85 32.14 38.71
N ALA A 986 -58.38 30.90 38.91
CA ALA A 986 -58.91 29.99 39.92
C ALA A 986 -59.11 30.61 41.33
N PRO A 987 -58.13 31.30 41.94
CA PRO A 987 -58.33 31.92 43.26
C PRO A 987 -59.29 33.12 43.25
N VAL A 988 -59.41 33.84 42.12
CA VAL A 988 -60.34 34.97 41.97
C VAL A 988 -61.77 34.46 41.81
N LEU A 989 -61.98 33.48 40.93
CA LEU A 989 -63.27 32.87 40.62
C LEU A 989 -63.80 31.98 41.76
N ALA A 990 -62.95 31.63 42.73
CA ALA A 990 -63.38 30.95 43.95
C ALA A 990 -64.20 31.86 44.89
N VAL A 991 -64.07 33.19 44.76
CA VAL A 991 -64.71 34.16 45.68
C VAL A 991 -65.49 35.28 44.97
N LEU A 992 -65.20 35.55 43.70
CA LEU A 992 -65.90 36.55 42.88
C LEU A 992 -66.50 35.88 41.63
N THR A 993 -67.61 36.42 41.12
CA THR A 993 -68.17 36.01 39.83
C THR A 993 -67.33 36.58 38.67
N PRO A 994 -67.36 35.98 37.47
CA PRO A 994 -66.60 36.47 36.31
C PRO A 994 -66.85 37.93 35.95
N GLU A 995 -68.05 38.47 36.26
CA GLU A 995 -68.42 39.86 36.02
C GLU A 995 -67.51 40.85 36.77
N ALA A 996 -66.84 40.43 37.86
CA ALA A 996 -65.87 41.24 38.58
C ALA A 996 -64.69 41.71 37.70
N LEU A 997 -64.36 40.95 36.64
CA LEU A 997 -63.26 41.26 35.72
C LEU A 997 -63.62 42.38 34.72
N SER A 998 -64.91 42.69 34.58
CA SER A 998 -65.39 43.80 33.75
C SER A 998 -65.38 45.15 34.48
N VAL A 999 -65.16 45.13 35.80
CA VAL A 999 -65.09 46.35 36.62
C VAL A 999 -63.77 47.07 36.35
N PRO A 1000 -63.76 48.40 36.17
CA PRO A 1000 -62.52 49.17 36.06
C PRO A 1000 -61.68 49.01 37.34
N VAL A 1001 -60.70 48.11 37.31
CA VAL A 1001 -59.94 47.70 38.49
C VAL A 1001 -58.91 48.75 38.92
N GLU A 1002 -58.42 49.59 38.01
CA GLU A 1002 -57.33 50.54 38.30
C GLU A 1002 -57.70 51.60 39.35
N PRO A 1003 -58.86 52.29 39.27
CA PRO A 1003 -59.29 53.23 40.31
C PRO A 1003 -59.48 52.53 41.67
N ILE A 1004 -59.95 51.28 41.66
CA ILE A 1004 -60.18 50.48 42.87
C ILE A 1004 -58.85 50.04 43.47
N ARG A 1005 -57.90 49.62 42.64
CA ARG A 1005 -56.54 49.26 43.03
C ARG A 1005 -55.82 50.42 43.69
N GLN A 1006 -55.94 51.63 43.14
CA GLN A 1006 -55.39 52.84 43.74
C GLN A 1006 -56.07 53.15 45.08
N ALA A 1007 -57.40 53.17 45.14
CA ALA A 1007 -58.15 53.47 46.36
C ALA A 1007 -57.91 52.44 47.48
N VAL A 1008 -57.75 51.16 47.14
CA VAL A 1008 -57.45 50.07 48.09
C VAL A 1008 -56.01 50.16 48.60
N ARG A 1009 -55.04 50.53 47.75
CA ARG A 1009 -53.65 50.79 48.17
C ARG A 1009 -53.56 51.98 49.13
N GLU A 1010 -54.27 53.08 48.84
CA GLU A 1010 -54.37 54.25 49.72
C GLU A 1010 -55.08 53.92 51.05
N ALA A 1011 -56.15 53.12 51.00
CA ALA A 1011 -56.82 52.62 52.20
C ALA A 1011 -55.91 51.66 53.01
N ALA A 1012 -55.06 50.86 52.35
CA ALA A 1012 -54.12 49.95 52.98
C ALA A 1012 -52.92 50.67 53.64
N SER A 1013 -52.50 51.82 53.13
CA SER A 1013 -51.42 52.63 53.74
C SER A 1013 -51.90 53.51 54.89
N SER A 1014 -53.21 53.55 55.16
CA SER A 1014 -53.81 54.38 56.21
C SER A 1014 -53.66 53.82 57.64
N PHE A 1015 -53.65 54.70 58.64
CA PHE A 1015 -53.51 54.36 60.07
C PHE A 1015 -54.60 53.37 60.53
N PHE A 1016 -54.28 52.49 61.50
CA PHE A 1016 -55.09 51.30 61.82
C PHE A 1016 -56.55 51.56 62.24
N ILE A 1017 -56.85 52.74 62.81
CA ILE A 1017 -58.20 53.14 63.20
C ILE A 1017 -59.03 53.45 61.94
N GLY A 1018 -60.15 52.75 61.75
CA GLY A 1018 -61.04 52.94 60.59
C GLY A 1018 -60.55 52.33 59.26
N ARG A 1019 -59.38 51.68 59.22
CA ARG A 1019 -58.82 51.04 58.02
C ARG A 1019 -59.72 49.96 57.43
N LYS A 1020 -60.37 49.15 58.29
CA LYS A 1020 -61.31 48.09 57.86
C LYS A 1020 -62.47 48.65 57.03
N GLY A 1021 -63.09 49.73 57.50
CA GLY A 1021 -64.20 50.39 56.80
C GLY A 1021 -63.76 51.05 55.49
N ARG A 1022 -62.57 51.68 55.48
CA ARG A 1022 -62.00 52.29 54.27
C ARG A 1022 -61.66 51.26 53.19
N LEU A 1023 -61.09 50.11 53.56
CA LEU A 1023 -60.80 49.02 52.62
C LEU A 1023 -62.08 48.43 52.03
N LEU A 1024 -63.12 48.21 52.84
CA LEU A 1024 -64.42 47.75 52.37
C LEU A 1024 -65.10 48.76 51.45
N HIS A 1025 -65.01 50.05 51.76
CA HIS A 1025 -65.58 51.10 50.92
C HIS A 1025 -64.83 51.23 49.58
N ALA A 1026 -63.49 51.19 49.61
CA ALA A 1026 -62.66 51.26 48.41
C ALA A 1026 -62.87 50.05 47.48
N ALA A 1027 -63.01 48.85 48.04
CA ALA A 1027 -63.24 47.62 47.29
C ALA A 1027 -64.73 47.33 47.00
N ALA A 1028 -65.67 48.20 47.44
CA ALA A 1028 -67.10 47.97 47.30
C ALA A 1028 -67.55 47.63 45.86
N PRO A 1029 -67.04 48.28 44.80
CA PRO A 1029 -67.45 47.94 43.43
C PRO A 1029 -67.05 46.52 43.00
N LEU A 1030 -65.97 45.96 43.56
CA LEU A 1030 -65.58 44.56 43.32
C LEU A 1030 -66.39 43.58 44.18
N LEU A 1031 -66.66 43.95 45.43
CA LEU A 1031 -67.35 43.09 46.40
C LEU A 1031 -68.84 42.86 46.06
N VAL A 1032 -69.45 43.72 45.25
CA VAL A 1032 -70.80 43.48 44.70
C VAL A 1032 -70.85 42.19 43.86
N HIS A 1033 -69.72 41.78 43.30
CA HIS A 1033 -69.58 40.55 42.52
C HIS A 1033 -69.10 39.35 43.36
N ALA A 1034 -69.12 39.44 44.70
CA ALA A 1034 -68.74 38.30 45.52
C ALA A 1034 -69.76 37.15 45.41
N LEU A 1035 -69.26 35.91 45.36
CA LEU A 1035 -70.11 34.73 45.34
C LEU A 1035 -70.95 34.63 46.62
N PRO A 1036 -72.20 34.12 46.55
CA PRO A 1036 -73.04 33.95 47.73
C PRO A 1036 -72.35 33.10 48.81
N GLY A 1037 -72.10 33.67 49.98
CA GLY A 1037 -71.42 32.98 51.10
C GLY A 1037 -69.89 33.07 51.10
N ALA A 1038 -69.26 33.82 50.19
CA ALA A 1038 -67.81 34.03 50.20
C ALA A 1038 -67.37 34.90 51.40
N ASP A 1039 -66.52 34.35 52.28
CA ASP A 1039 -65.87 35.13 53.35
C ASP A 1039 -64.60 35.79 52.80
N ILE A 1040 -64.65 37.11 52.59
CA ILE A 1040 -63.52 37.92 52.11
C ILE A 1040 -63.08 38.86 53.24
N PRO A 1041 -62.10 38.46 54.07
CA PRO A 1041 -61.61 39.29 55.16
C PRO A 1041 -61.05 40.63 54.64
N PRO A 1042 -61.35 41.79 55.26
CA PRO A 1042 -60.88 43.08 54.75
C PRO A 1042 -59.34 43.21 54.61
N LYS A 1043 -58.59 42.39 55.35
CA LYS A 1043 -57.13 42.31 55.26
C LYS A 1043 -56.61 41.68 53.96
N THR A 1044 -57.41 40.87 53.26
CA THR A 1044 -57.02 40.19 52.02
C THR A 1044 -57.43 40.97 50.77
N LEU A 1045 -58.23 42.04 50.91
CA LEU A 1045 -58.67 42.88 49.79
C LEU A 1045 -57.54 43.46 48.94
N PRO A 1046 -56.41 43.94 49.49
CA PRO A 1046 -55.30 44.40 48.66
C PRO A 1046 -54.77 43.30 47.74
N THR A 1047 -54.60 42.09 48.26
CA THR A 1047 -54.14 40.94 47.47
C THR A 1047 -55.17 40.51 46.43
N LEU A 1048 -56.45 40.46 46.81
CA LEU A 1048 -57.53 40.08 45.90
C LEU A 1048 -57.66 41.07 44.73
N VAL A 1049 -57.52 42.37 44.98
CA VAL A 1049 -57.59 43.41 43.94
C VAL A 1049 -56.41 43.32 42.97
N GLU A 1050 -55.21 43.00 43.45
CA GLU A 1050 -54.06 42.73 42.57
C GLU A 1050 -54.26 41.45 41.75
N GLN A 1051 -54.85 40.41 42.33
CA GLN A 1051 -55.17 39.17 41.60
C GLN A 1051 -56.22 39.42 40.51
N VAL A 1052 -57.28 40.18 40.80
CA VAL A 1052 -58.28 40.59 39.79
C VAL A 1052 -57.63 41.41 38.67
N ALA A 1053 -56.73 42.34 39.01
CA ALA A 1053 -56.01 43.12 38.01
C ALA A 1053 -55.08 42.27 37.13
N ALA A 1054 -54.41 41.27 37.72
CA ALA A 1054 -53.56 40.33 36.97
C ALA A 1054 -54.38 39.47 36.01
N VAL A 1055 -55.52 38.94 36.44
CA VAL A 1055 -56.42 38.13 35.60
C VAL A 1055 -57.02 38.97 34.47
N ALA A 1056 -57.50 40.18 34.77
CA ALA A 1056 -58.03 41.08 33.74
C ALA A 1056 -56.96 41.49 32.72
N GLY A 1057 -55.73 41.74 33.17
CA GLY A 1057 -54.59 42.05 32.30
C GLY A 1057 -54.20 40.89 31.38
N GLU A 1058 -54.10 39.68 31.92
CA GLU A 1058 -53.73 38.50 31.12
C GLU A 1058 -54.83 38.16 30.11
N THR A 1059 -56.11 38.25 30.51
CA THR A 1059 -57.28 38.06 29.63
C THR A 1059 -57.26 39.05 28.45
N ALA A 1060 -56.97 40.33 28.70
CA ALA A 1060 -56.86 41.33 27.64
C ALA A 1060 -55.66 41.09 26.70
N SER A 1061 -54.55 40.56 27.24
CA SER A 1061 -53.33 40.29 26.47
C SER A 1061 -53.45 39.06 25.55
N LEU A 1062 -54.31 38.09 25.88
CA LEU A 1062 -54.54 36.84 25.14
C LEU A 1062 -55.29 37.05 23.82
N ALA A 1063 -56.04 38.14 23.70
CA ALA A 1063 -56.73 38.47 22.46
C ALA A 1063 -55.73 38.65 21.30
N ARG A 1064 -54.57 39.28 21.51
CA ARG A 1064 -53.66 39.60 20.41
C ARG A 1064 -53.00 38.34 19.78
N PRO A 1065 -52.49 37.36 20.56
CA PRO A 1065 -52.06 36.07 20.02
C PRO A 1065 -53.17 35.29 19.31
N TRP A 1066 -54.39 35.27 19.87
CA TRP A 1066 -55.55 34.58 19.28
C TRP A 1066 -55.83 35.05 17.85
N HIS A 1067 -55.96 36.35 17.66
CA HIS A 1067 -56.23 36.95 16.36
C HIS A 1067 -55.06 36.86 15.37
N SER A 1068 -53.86 36.47 15.83
CA SER A 1068 -52.67 36.37 14.99
C SER A 1068 -52.46 34.99 14.36
N LEU A 1069 -53.24 33.99 14.80
CA LEU A 1069 -53.16 32.62 14.30
C LEU A 1069 -54.10 32.43 13.10
N PRO A 1070 -53.57 32.10 11.91
CA PRO A 1070 -54.39 31.80 10.74
C PRO A 1070 -55.39 30.67 11.04
N GLY A 1071 -56.69 30.92 10.81
CA GLY A 1071 -57.77 29.95 11.06
C GLY A 1071 -58.48 30.10 12.41
N LEU A 1072 -57.93 30.89 13.34
CA LEU A 1072 -58.65 31.36 14.52
C LEU A 1072 -59.21 32.75 14.19
N GLY A 1073 -60.52 32.84 14.00
CA GLY A 1073 -61.21 34.10 13.66
C GLY A 1073 -61.24 35.11 14.82
N VAL A 1074 -62.08 36.14 14.68
CA VAL A 1074 -62.31 37.13 15.74
C VAL A 1074 -62.87 36.42 16.99
N LEU A 1075 -62.29 36.71 18.16
CA LEU A 1075 -62.79 36.18 19.43
C LEU A 1075 -64.25 36.64 19.60
N PRO A 1076 -65.24 35.73 19.66
CA PRO A 1076 -66.63 36.13 19.72
C PRO A 1076 -66.89 36.95 20.99
N PRO A 1077 -67.66 38.05 20.92
CA PRO A 1077 -67.85 38.96 22.05
C PRO A 1077 -68.51 38.31 23.29
N ASP A 1078 -69.08 37.13 23.10
CA ASP A 1078 -69.86 36.33 24.03
C ASP A 1078 -69.11 35.09 24.57
N VAL A 1079 -67.87 34.84 24.12
CA VAL A 1079 -67.00 33.78 24.66
C VAL A 1079 -66.20 34.31 25.85
N SER A 1080 -66.59 33.90 27.05
CA SER A 1080 -65.78 34.10 28.25
C SER A 1080 -64.65 33.08 28.29
N LEU A 1081 -63.39 33.56 28.20
CA LEU A 1081 -62.16 32.74 28.32
C LEU A 1081 -62.01 32.06 29.69
N LEU A 1082 -62.97 32.24 30.60
CA LEU A 1082 -62.94 31.81 32.00
C LEU A 1082 -64.20 31.04 32.44
N ALA A 1083 -65.10 30.68 31.52
CA ALA A 1083 -66.32 29.96 31.88
C ALA A 1083 -66.04 28.48 32.25
N PRO A 1084 -66.70 27.93 33.30
CA PRO A 1084 -66.52 26.53 33.68
C PRO A 1084 -67.14 25.58 32.65
N LYS A 1085 -66.37 24.59 32.18
CA LYS A 1085 -66.84 23.52 31.28
C LYS A 1085 -67.88 22.64 32.00
N VAL A 1086 -69.17 22.95 31.84
CA VAL A 1086 -70.27 22.09 32.30
C VAL A 1086 -70.49 20.96 31.28
N VAL A 1087 -70.27 19.74 31.73
CA VAL A 1087 -70.75 18.50 31.11
C VAL A 1087 -72.27 18.43 31.29
N ALA A 1088 -73.06 18.44 30.20
CA ALA A 1088 -74.48 18.08 30.25
C ALA A 1088 -74.95 17.38 28.95
N ARG A 1089 -75.52 16.19 29.14
CA ARG A 1089 -76.28 15.40 28.17
C ARG A 1089 -77.72 15.95 28.01
N SER A 1090 -78.25 15.80 26.78
CA SER A 1090 -79.68 15.71 26.36
C SER A 1090 -80.54 16.98 26.30
N PRO A 1091 -81.69 16.99 25.58
CA PRO A 1091 -82.07 16.35 24.30
C PRO A 1091 -82.64 17.37 23.27
N MET A 1092 -83.00 16.88 22.07
CA MET A 1092 -83.77 17.57 21.01
C MET A 1092 -84.86 18.54 21.52
N ARG A 1093 -84.92 19.73 20.93
CA ARG A 1093 -86.16 20.49 20.71
C ARG A 1093 -86.20 21.04 19.29
N SER A 1094 -87.34 20.77 18.65
CA SER A 1094 -87.81 21.14 17.31
C SER A 1094 -87.96 22.66 17.12
N PRO A 1095 -88.21 23.15 15.89
CA PRO A 1095 -87.77 24.46 15.39
C PRO A 1095 -88.67 25.63 15.82
N PRO A 1096 -88.20 26.89 15.77
CA PRO A 1096 -89.08 28.04 15.85
C PRO A 1096 -89.68 28.37 14.47
N SER A 1097 -91.01 28.38 14.45
CA SER A 1097 -91.86 28.94 13.40
C SER A 1097 -91.56 30.42 13.15
N THR A 1098 -91.47 30.78 11.88
CA THR A 1098 -91.56 32.15 11.38
C THR A 1098 -92.98 32.70 11.58
N GLU A 1099 -93.14 33.74 12.40
CA GLU A 1099 -94.32 34.59 12.37
C GLU A 1099 -93.99 35.90 11.63
N THR A 1100 -94.55 36.01 10.42
CA THR A 1100 -94.85 37.29 9.77
C THR A 1100 -96.21 37.79 10.28
N SER A 1101 -96.29 39.04 10.72
CA SER A 1101 -97.52 39.83 10.89
C SER A 1101 -97.15 41.32 10.83
N PRO A 1102 -98.05 42.28 10.55
CA PRO A 1102 -99.35 42.27 9.85
C PRO A 1102 -99.31 43.26 8.63
N SER A 1103 -100.26 43.33 7.68
CA SER A 1103 -101.51 44.06 7.93
C SER A 1103 -102.56 44.05 6.79
N TRP A 1104 -103.80 43.73 7.19
CA TRP A 1104 -105.19 44.06 6.78
C TRP A 1104 -106.06 42.91 7.35
N THR A 1105 -106.39 42.85 8.65
CA THR A 1105 -106.27 43.81 9.78
C THR A 1105 -104.96 44.58 9.83
N GLY A 1106 -105.11 45.90 9.60
CA GLY A 1106 -104.35 46.71 8.63
C GLY A 1106 -103.30 47.65 9.18
#